data_AF-A0A1V6TZV3-F1
#
_entry.id   AF-A0A1V6TZV3-F1
#
_cell.length_a   1.000
_cell.length_b   1.000
_cell.length_c   1.000
_cell.angle_alpha   90.00
_cell.angle_beta   90.00
_cell.angle_gamma   90.00
#
_symmetry.space_group_name_H-M   'P 1'
#
loop_
_entity.id
_entity.type
_entity.pdbx_description
1 polymer ?
#
loop_
_entity_poly.entity_id
_entity_poly.type
_entity_poly.pdbx_seq_one_letter_code
_entity_poly.pdbx_strand_id
1 'polypeptide(L)'
;MAGEGSNNGAFPNTSDSIVHVSYLASYIFLSYVISSMGCATTLELLHRRTSRSGFYNWYLLLTSSITMGGIGIWCMHFIGNRAIVLGDGDMAIQILYNVAFTGTSFVLPVIVLLVAFYSVGVEEKAGYIRILIGGLLTGSSVCGMHYVGQLGISNYRCSYRVANVVGSAIIAVFSSTAALGIFFRWRATWTDSWWRRGICACLLAAAVSGMHWTAAVGTIYRERDESKKNETQLSRSQVVIICAVLACVSCVILSACAIVAGGNRRRSTTRAHQLVLACAYFDPTGRVMVTPQALLPTRKIVDHYIGRTFKDDDLTRTHPTFLWAFRASRNWGVVKDLVPFMRKRLESEEQAIQKHVLSKGVVMDKETELQTDFDTLFKQLFCVSAQELSNELRLPLEDLGTLYDDVLSTAIPVSRLSRAMGRSSLRTGKGQLMFSVRQLQKQEANRLASYGFRFATIEHVTSALSRRIHVPEITLLEHLRDMRDYASSNRGFSEGVHLISFVMRPTVQDHFEILTTKGTANPLPSSTLPIKRLNVQHLDLLSHLDGWSMVSCLKYLQSNAAIQKDKSLDEFREQLVRGIISLSSSFPEDMRSAATFSARPLVAPCRDLSRTSQEMQQTQQCTLLTFCLVGTLDTQVPNPDFTFTPFRLFRVQQQVNDTFADREGFSRELNQDLFSSDTHTRTGSSASESDMVSSTRSAILRMWPSRKQTSSLPSRNSQESMVELNAAVLGDITVQKEVRVDVTRLNETNAVQNARGTHDAIIAAGDGAITPTTYVDELYSLCYAPGIRLRPDSTLRASVKSNHS
;
A
#
# COMPACT_ATOMS: atom_id res chain seq x y z
N MET A 1 2.85 33.23 -110.46
CA MET A 1 3.43 34.20 -109.50
C MET A 1 3.83 33.39 -108.28
N ALA A 2 5.06 32.84 -108.23
CA ALA A 2 6.31 33.50 -107.79
C ALA A 2 6.22 33.95 -106.32
N GLY A 3 7.04 33.53 -105.35
CA GLY A 3 8.20 32.62 -105.24
C GLY A 3 8.24 32.09 -103.78
N GLU A 4 8.81 30.93 -103.45
CA GLU A 4 10.24 30.56 -103.36
C GLU A 4 11.09 31.36 -102.34
N GLY A 5 11.60 30.64 -101.33
CA GLY A 5 12.97 30.81 -100.81
C GLY A 5 13.19 31.58 -99.50
N SER A 6 13.37 30.87 -98.37
CA SER A 6 14.71 30.59 -97.82
C SER A 6 14.68 30.23 -96.33
N ASN A 7 15.24 29.06 -96.04
CA ASN A 7 15.80 28.62 -94.77
C ASN A 7 16.53 29.73 -94.00
N ASN A 8 16.41 29.69 -92.67
CA ASN A 8 17.57 29.50 -91.81
C ASN A 8 17.16 28.81 -90.51
N GLY A 9 17.77 27.63 -90.28
CA GLY A 9 17.55 26.83 -89.10
C GLY A 9 18.10 27.51 -87.85
N ALA A 10 17.34 27.38 -86.78
CA ALA A 10 17.86 27.37 -85.42
C ALA A 10 17.16 26.23 -84.71
N PHE A 11 17.91 25.17 -84.40
CA PHE A 11 17.51 24.19 -83.40
C PHE A 11 17.08 24.95 -82.13
N PRO A 12 15.85 24.79 -81.60
CA PRO A 12 15.59 25.25 -80.26
C PRO A 12 16.35 24.29 -79.34
N ASN A 13 17.44 24.80 -78.79
CA ASN A 13 18.20 24.22 -77.70
C ASN A 13 17.28 23.50 -76.71
N THR A 14 17.57 22.23 -76.43
CA THR A 14 17.07 21.47 -75.29
C THR A 14 17.20 22.34 -74.03
N SER A 15 16.09 22.94 -73.63
CA SER A 15 16.04 23.85 -72.50
C SER A 15 16.07 23.03 -71.22
N ASP A 16 17.18 23.19 -70.49
CA ASP A 16 17.38 22.79 -69.09
C ASP A 16 16.39 23.57 -68.19
N SER A 17 15.09 23.33 -68.38
CA SER A 17 14.03 24.12 -67.79
C SER A 17 13.85 23.73 -66.32
N ILE A 18 14.06 24.71 -65.43
CA ILE A 18 13.86 24.55 -64.00
C ILE A 18 12.36 24.50 -63.75
N VAL A 19 11.88 23.37 -63.23
CA VAL A 19 10.45 23.16 -62.96
C VAL A 19 10.04 23.91 -61.69
N HIS A 20 8.91 24.63 -61.77
CA HIS A 20 8.33 25.32 -60.61
C HIS A 20 7.87 24.31 -59.55
N VAL A 21 8.19 24.58 -58.28
CA VAL A 21 7.94 23.70 -57.13
C VAL A 21 6.93 24.34 -56.19
N SER A 22 5.84 23.64 -55.89
CA SER A 22 4.88 24.03 -54.85
C SER A 22 4.75 22.95 -53.78
N TYR A 23 4.24 23.32 -52.59
CA TYR A 23 4.20 22.44 -51.42
C TYR A 23 2.78 22.31 -50.85
N LEU A 24 2.34 21.07 -50.62
CA LEU A 24 1.06 20.75 -49.99
C LEU A 24 1.19 20.63 -48.47
N ALA A 25 0.65 21.61 -47.72
CA ALA A 25 0.75 21.65 -46.26
C ALA A 25 0.20 20.40 -45.54
N SER A 26 -0.83 19.75 -46.11
CA SER A 26 -1.43 18.53 -45.54
C SER A 26 -0.44 17.36 -45.47
N TYR A 27 0.34 17.13 -46.53
CA TYR A 27 1.35 16.07 -46.58
C TYR A 27 2.58 16.40 -45.73
N ILE A 28 2.93 17.68 -45.58
CA ILE A 28 3.96 18.13 -44.63
C ILE A 28 3.57 17.72 -43.22
N PHE A 29 2.36 18.09 -42.79
CA PHE A 29 1.86 17.73 -41.46
C PHE A 29 1.75 16.21 -41.27
N LEU A 30 1.21 15.50 -42.26
CA LEU A 30 1.06 14.04 -42.21
C LEU A 30 2.41 13.33 -42.09
N SER A 31 3.43 13.77 -42.83
CA SER A 31 4.79 13.21 -42.75
C SER A 31 5.38 13.35 -41.33
N TYR A 32 5.17 14.50 -40.68
CA TYR A 32 5.62 14.75 -39.31
C TYR A 32 4.90 13.85 -38.29
N VAL A 33 3.57 13.67 -38.44
CA VAL A 33 2.78 12.80 -37.56
C VAL A 33 3.25 11.34 -37.66
N ILE A 34 3.46 10.85 -38.88
CA ILE A 34 3.93 9.48 -39.11
C ILE A 34 5.35 9.28 -38.57
N SER A 35 6.22 10.27 -38.76
CA SER A 35 7.56 10.26 -38.16
C SER A 35 7.49 10.19 -36.64
N SER A 36 6.59 10.97 -36.02
CA SER A 36 6.36 11.00 -34.58
C SER A 36 5.86 9.65 -34.05
N MET A 37 4.96 8.97 -34.78
CA MET A 37 4.49 7.63 -34.44
C MET A 37 5.62 6.59 -34.52
N GLY A 38 6.44 6.62 -35.58
CA GLY A 38 7.60 5.75 -35.73
C GLY A 38 8.64 5.97 -34.62
N CYS A 39 8.94 7.22 -34.29
CA CYS A 39 9.82 7.57 -33.18
C CYS A 39 9.25 7.10 -31.84
N ALA A 40 7.96 7.34 -31.57
CA ALA A 40 7.31 6.93 -30.32
C ALA A 40 7.33 5.41 -30.13
N THR A 41 7.04 4.66 -31.19
CA THR A 41 7.08 3.18 -31.17
C THR A 41 8.48 2.68 -30.88
N THR A 42 9.48 3.27 -31.53
CA THR A 42 10.90 2.93 -31.33
C THR A 42 11.32 3.14 -29.88
N LEU A 43 10.98 4.29 -29.30
CA LEU A 43 11.32 4.60 -27.91
C LEU A 43 10.64 3.64 -26.93
N GLU A 44 9.39 3.23 -27.19
CA GLU A 44 8.67 2.26 -26.36
C GLU A 44 9.30 0.86 -26.42
N LEU A 45 9.70 0.41 -27.60
CA LEU A 45 10.41 -0.87 -27.79
C LEU A 45 11.80 -0.85 -27.11
N LEU A 46 12.56 0.24 -27.27
CA LEU A 46 13.85 0.45 -26.61
C LEU A 46 13.71 0.60 -25.08
N HIS A 47 12.59 1.10 -24.58
CA HIS A 47 12.31 1.15 -23.15
C HIS A 47 12.11 -0.25 -22.56
N ARG A 48 11.46 -1.17 -23.29
CA ARG A 48 11.20 -2.54 -22.83
C ARG A 48 12.42 -3.44 -22.83
N ARG A 49 13.50 -3.05 -23.51
CA ARG A 49 14.77 -3.78 -23.51
C ARG A 49 15.44 -3.68 -22.13
N THR A 50 15.63 -4.83 -21.48
CA THR A 50 16.18 -4.94 -20.11
C THR A 50 17.60 -5.51 -20.07
N SER A 51 18.09 -6.14 -21.14
CA SER A 51 19.43 -6.72 -21.19
C SER A 51 20.08 -6.60 -22.57
N ARG A 52 21.42 -6.75 -22.60
CA ARG A 52 22.21 -6.86 -23.83
C ARG A 52 22.16 -8.26 -24.47
N SER A 53 21.66 -9.27 -23.75
CA SER A 53 21.60 -10.67 -24.19
C SER A 53 20.17 -11.23 -24.16
N GLY A 54 19.95 -12.31 -24.90
CA GLY A 54 18.68 -13.05 -25.01
C GLY A 54 17.86 -12.72 -26.26
N PHE A 55 17.19 -13.75 -26.80
CA PHE A 55 16.40 -13.67 -28.03
C PHE A 55 15.33 -12.57 -27.99
N TYR A 56 14.65 -12.38 -26.85
CA TYR A 56 13.64 -11.34 -26.68
C TYR A 56 14.24 -9.91 -26.79
N ASN A 57 15.42 -9.66 -26.21
CA ASN A 57 16.07 -8.36 -26.29
C ASN A 57 16.63 -8.08 -27.70
N TRP A 58 17.12 -9.11 -28.40
CA TRP A 58 17.51 -9.00 -29.81
C TRP A 58 16.33 -8.72 -30.72
N TYR A 59 15.20 -9.40 -30.50
CA TYR A 59 13.95 -9.11 -31.18
C TYR A 59 13.51 -7.65 -30.99
N LEU A 60 13.46 -7.16 -29.73
CA LEU A 60 13.11 -5.78 -29.44
C LEU A 60 14.04 -4.77 -30.12
N LEU A 61 15.34 -5.03 -30.12
CA LEU A 61 16.35 -4.18 -30.76
C LEU A 61 16.17 -4.13 -32.29
N LEU A 62 15.96 -5.28 -32.92
CA LEU A 62 15.71 -5.38 -34.35
C LEU A 62 14.41 -4.66 -34.74
N THR A 63 13.31 -4.92 -34.01
CA THR A 63 12.03 -4.25 -34.28
C THR A 63 12.10 -2.74 -34.05
N SER A 64 12.89 -2.26 -33.07
CA SER A 64 13.09 -0.83 -32.84
C SER A 64 13.79 -0.17 -34.03
N SER A 65 14.81 -0.84 -34.57
CA SER A 65 15.59 -0.35 -35.72
C SER A 65 14.76 -0.32 -36.99
N ILE A 66 13.96 -1.37 -37.24
CA ILE A 66 13.01 -1.43 -38.35
C ILE A 66 11.96 -0.32 -38.21
N THR A 67 11.43 -0.10 -37.02
CA THR A 67 10.38 0.92 -36.81
C THR A 67 10.91 2.33 -37.01
N MET A 68 12.08 2.65 -36.46
CA MET A 68 12.69 3.97 -36.65
C MET A 68 13.10 4.18 -38.11
N GLY A 69 13.85 3.23 -38.69
CA GLY A 69 14.34 3.34 -40.06
C GLY A 69 13.21 3.36 -41.08
N GLY A 70 12.25 2.44 -40.94
CA GLY A 70 11.12 2.29 -41.86
C GLY A 70 10.04 3.34 -41.68
N ILE A 71 9.54 3.55 -40.47
CA ILE A 71 8.36 4.42 -40.23
C ILE A 71 8.79 5.83 -39.86
N GLY A 72 9.73 5.95 -38.93
CA GLY A 72 10.23 7.25 -38.45
C GLY A 72 10.93 8.06 -39.54
N ILE A 73 11.77 7.39 -40.34
CA ILE A 73 12.63 8.04 -41.34
C ILE A 73 12.10 7.80 -42.77
N TRP A 74 12.02 6.55 -43.24
CA TRP A 74 11.69 6.23 -44.63
C TRP A 74 10.27 6.65 -45.03
N CYS A 75 9.24 6.26 -44.27
CA CYS A 75 7.86 6.67 -44.55
C CYS A 75 7.70 8.20 -44.53
N MET A 76 8.36 8.87 -43.57
CA MET A 76 8.34 10.33 -43.51
C MET A 76 8.89 10.93 -44.80
N HIS A 77 10.06 10.48 -45.27
CA HIS A 77 10.68 11.03 -46.49
C HIS A 77 9.80 10.88 -47.73
N PHE A 78 9.23 9.70 -47.97
CA PHE A 78 8.40 9.49 -49.16
C PHE A 78 7.06 10.20 -49.09
N ILE A 79 6.44 10.31 -47.91
CA ILE A 79 5.24 11.11 -47.70
C ILE A 79 5.56 12.61 -47.77
N GLY A 80 6.74 13.04 -47.31
CA GLY A 80 7.23 14.40 -47.45
C GLY A 80 7.46 14.76 -48.92
N ASN A 81 8.11 13.88 -49.69
CA ASN A 81 8.26 14.05 -51.14
C ASN A 81 6.91 14.14 -51.87
N ARG A 82 5.83 13.55 -51.33
CA ARG A 82 4.48 13.74 -51.89
C ARG A 82 3.94 15.14 -51.75
N ALA A 83 4.39 15.89 -50.76
CA ALA A 83 3.99 17.28 -50.64
C ALA A 83 4.59 18.14 -51.77
N ILE A 84 5.68 17.69 -52.40
CA ILE A 84 6.36 18.40 -53.48
C ILE A 84 5.58 18.16 -54.78
N VAL A 85 4.96 19.22 -55.29
CA VAL A 85 4.20 19.22 -56.53
C VAL A 85 5.01 19.97 -57.59
N LEU A 86 5.33 19.26 -58.67
CA LEU A 86 6.09 19.77 -59.82
C LEU A 86 5.14 20.14 -60.96
N GLY A 87 5.48 21.16 -61.73
CA GLY A 87 4.83 21.49 -63.01
C GLY A 87 3.33 21.77 -62.92
N ASP A 88 2.95 22.65 -61.99
CA ASP A 88 1.58 23.13 -61.77
C ASP A 88 0.51 22.03 -61.54
N GLY A 89 0.94 20.82 -61.16
CA GLY A 89 0.06 19.72 -60.76
C GLY A 89 -0.31 18.75 -61.88
N ASP A 90 0.29 18.86 -63.07
CA ASP A 90 0.10 17.85 -64.12
C ASP A 90 0.59 16.47 -63.65
N MET A 91 -0.23 15.44 -63.83
CA MET A 91 0.01 14.07 -63.37
C MET A 91 1.14 13.37 -64.13
N ALA A 92 1.46 13.81 -65.36
CA ALA A 92 2.48 13.19 -66.21
C ALA A 92 3.92 13.53 -65.80
N ILE A 93 4.14 14.73 -65.23
CA ILE A 93 5.47 15.30 -64.92
C ILE A 93 5.82 15.20 -63.44
N GLN A 94 5.40 14.13 -62.80
CA GLN A 94 5.57 13.98 -61.36
C GLN A 94 6.63 12.95 -61.02
N ILE A 95 7.24 13.05 -59.85
CA ILE A 95 8.36 12.19 -59.43
C ILE A 95 8.02 10.70 -59.61
N LEU A 96 8.86 9.91 -60.27
CA LEU A 96 8.79 8.44 -60.29
C LEU A 96 9.99 7.87 -59.56
N TYR A 97 9.83 6.69 -58.96
CA TYR A 97 10.88 6.07 -58.14
C TYR A 97 11.39 4.76 -58.74
N ASN A 98 12.69 4.55 -58.74
CA ASN A 98 13.31 3.26 -59.04
C ASN A 98 13.20 2.31 -57.83
N VAL A 99 12.66 1.10 -58.05
CA VAL A 99 12.44 0.09 -57.00
C VAL A 99 13.72 -0.24 -56.20
N ALA A 100 14.87 -0.40 -56.86
CA ALA A 100 16.11 -0.82 -56.22
C ALA A 100 16.67 0.26 -55.29
N PHE A 101 16.67 1.52 -55.71
CA PHE A 101 17.09 2.64 -54.86
C PHE A 101 16.10 2.90 -53.72
N THR A 102 14.80 2.76 -53.96
CA THR A 102 13.76 2.86 -52.92
C THR A 102 13.88 1.75 -51.87
N GLY A 103 14.21 0.52 -52.28
CA GLY A 103 14.49 -0.58 -51.36
C GLY A 103 15.80 -0.38 -50.59
N THR A 104 16.85 0.10 -51.26
CA THR A 104 18.16 0.37 -50.63
C THR A 104 18.04 1.49 -49.59
N SER A 105 17.27 2.53 -49.88
CA SER A 105 17.00 3.61 -48.91
C SER A 105 16.19 3.13 -47.70
N PHE A 106 15.45 2.02 -47.78
CA PHE A 106 14.81 1.41 -46.61
C PHE A 106 15.80 0.62 -45.76
N VAL A 107 16.65 -0.19 -46.38
CA VAL A 107 17.57 -1.10 -45.67
C VAL A 107 18.70 -0.34 -44.97
N LEU A 108 19.26 0.68 -45.63
CA LEU A 108 20.36 1.48 -45.10
C LEU A 108 20.10 2.03 -43.68
N PRO A 109 19.01 2.77 -43.41
CA PRO A 109 18.77 3.30 -42.08
C PRO A 109 18.53 2.21 -41.04
N VAL A 110 17.91 1.08 -41.42
CA VAL A 110 17.67 -0.02 -40.48
C VAL A 110 18.98 -0.61 -39.96
N ILE A 111 19.95 -0.84 -40.85
CA ILE A 111 21.27 -1.38 -40.46
C ILE A 111 22.04 -0.37 -39.60
N VAL A 112 22.10 0.90 -40.01
CA VAL A 112 22.84 1.93 -39.27
C VAL A 112 22.23 2.16 -37.89
N LEU A 113 20.91 2.20 -37.78
CA LEU A 113 20.22 2.37 -36.50
C LEU A 113 20.33 1.14 -35.60
N LEU A 114 20.40 -0.07 -36.17
CA LEU A 114 20.67 -1.28 -35.40
C LEU A 114 22.02 -1.18 -34.68
N VAL A 115 23.06 -0.74 -35.40
CA VAL A 115 24.38 -0.51 -34.83
C VAL A 115 24.36 0.66 -33.83
N ALA A 116 23.64 1.74 -34.13
CA ALA A 116 23.48 2.88 -33.22
C ALA A 116 22.82 2.46 -31.90
N PHE A 117 21.69 1.77 -31.94
CA PHE A 117 20.97 1.33 -30.75
C PHE A 117 21.71 0.22 -29.98
N TYR A 118 22.50 -0.60 -30.68
CA TYR A 118 23.38 -1.58 -30.04
C TYR A 118 24.53 -0.90 -29.28
N SER A 119 25.22 0.04 -29.93
CA SER A 119 26.40 0.74 -29.38
C SER A 119 26.09 1.64 -28.20
N VAL A 120 24.92 2.29 -28.20
CA VAL A 120 24.52 3.20 -27.12
C VAL A 120 24.25 2.46 -25.79
N GLY A 121 23.88 1.17 -25.84
CA GLY A 121 23.85 0.30 -24.66
C GLY A 121 22.63 0.41 -23.74
N VAL A 122 22.51 -0.56 -22.81
CA VAL A 122 21.36 -0.76 -21.90
C VAL A 122 21.56 -0.13 -20.52
N GLU A 123 22.77 0.35 -20.20
CA GLU A 123 23.07 0.97 -18.91
C GLU A 123 22.23 2.25 -18.67
N GLU A 124 21.69 2.39 -17.46
CA GLU A 124 20.82 3.51 -17.06
C GLU A 124 21.51 4.88 -17.16
N LYS A 125 22.85 4.91 -17.22
CA LYS A 125 23.66 6.10 -17.46
C LYS A 125 24.58 5.87 -18.66
N ALA A 126 24.09 6.17 -19.86
CA ALA A 126 24.94 6.22 -21.05
C ALA A 126 25.98 7.36 -20.87
N GLY A 127 27.27 7.03 -20.90
CA GLY A 127 28.33 8.05 -20.90
C GLY A 127 28.21 8.98 -22.12
N TYR A 128 28.60 10.25 -21.97
CA TYR A 128 28.45 11.29 -23.00
C TYR A 128 29.01 10.88 -24.38
N ILE A 129 30.12 10.13 -24.40
CA ILE A 129 30.74 9.62 -25.63
C ILE A 129 29.80 8.67 -26.39
N ARG A 130 29.08 7.78 -25.69
CA ARG A 130 28.14 6.85 -26.33
C ARG A 130 26.95 7.59 -26.93
N ILE A 131 26.45 8.63 -26.26
CA ILE A 131 25.37 9.48 -26.77
C ILE A 131 25.82 10.22 -28.02
N LEU A 132 27.05 10.75 -28.04
CA LEU A 132 27.62 11.41 -29.21
C LEU A 132 27.76 10.45 -30.39
N ILE A 133 28.30 9.24 -30.17
CA ILE A 133 28.41 8.20 -31.21
C ILE A 133 27.02 7.81 -31.73
N GLY A 134 26.06 7.57 -30.83
CA GLY A 134 24.68 7.26 -31.21
C GLY A 134 24.01 8.36 -32.00
N GLY A 135 24.23 9.63 -31.62
CA GLY A 135 23.71 10.81 -32.32
C GLY A 135 24.32 10.99 -33.70
N LEU A 136 25.64 10.77 -33.85
CA LEU A 136 26.33 10.79 -35.14
C LEU A 136 25.82 9.68 -36.08
N LEU A 137 25.68 8.45 -35.58
CA LEU A 137 25.16 7.33 -36.37
C LEU A 137 23.70 7.54 -36.78
N THR A 138 22.87 8.02 -35.85
CA THR A 138 21.44 8.33 -36.11
C THR A 138 21.32 9.47 -37.12
N GLY A 139 22.06 10.57 -36.95
CA GLY A 139 22.06 11.69 -37.89
C GLY A 139 22.56 11.29 -39.28
N SER A 140 23.61 10.46 -39.34
CA SER A 140 24.14 9.91 -40.60
C SER A 140 23.13 8.99 -41.29
N SER A 141 22.42 8.15 -40.52
CA SER A 141 21.33 7.31 -41.04
C SER A 141 20.22 8.15 -41.68
N VAL A 142 19.84 9.25 -41.03
CA VAL A 142 18.78 10.16 -41.49
C VAL A 142 19.20 10.84 -42.79
N CYS A 143 20.41 11.39 -42.85
CA CYS A 143 20.95 12.03 -44.06
C CYS A 143 21.16 11.03 -45.20
N GLY A 144 21.77 9.88 -44.89
CA GLY A 144 22.05 8.82 -45.86
C GLY A 144 20.77 8.30 -46.51
N MET A 145 19.72 8.05 -45.73
CA MET A 145 18.44 7.65 -46.30
C MET A 145 17.87 8.71 -47.23
N HIS A 146 17.89 9.99 -46.84
CA HIS A 146 17.34 11.06 -47.66
C HIS A 146 18.03 11.17 -49.02
N TYR A 147 19.36 11.21 -49.06
CA TYR A 147 20.07 11.33 -50.34
C TYR A 147 19.98 10.07 -51.19
N VAL A 148 20.02 8.87 -50.59
CA VAL A 148 19.78 7.62 -51.34
C VAL A 148 18.33 7.55 -51.85
N GLY A 149 17.36 8.07 -51.09
CA GLY A 149 15.97 8.21 -51.52
C GLY A 149 15.81 9.17 -52.70
N GLN A 150 16.50 10.31 -52.67
CA GLN A 150 16.51 11.27 -53.78
C GLN A 150 17.21 10.74 -55.03
N LEU A 151 18.28 9.94 -54.88
CA LEU A 151 18.92 9.23 -56.00
C LEU A 151 17.97 8.23 -56.67
N GLY A 152 16.95 7.76 -55.95
CA GLY A 152 15.92 6.89 -56.49
C GLY A 152 14.91 7.58 -57.40
N ILE A 153 14.95 8.90 -57.57
CA ILE A 153 14.08 9.62 -58.50
C ILE A 153 14.53 9.34 -59.94
N SER A 154 13.67 8.69 -60.73
CA SER A 154 14.04 8.17 -62.05
C SER A 154 13.86 9.18 -63.19
N ASN A 155 12.88 10.07 -63.10
CA ASN A 155 12.51 11.02 -64.15
C ASN A 155 13.12 12.42 -64.00
N TYR A 156 13.78 12.70 -62.89
CA TYR A 156 14.48 13.96 -62.66
C TYR A 156 15.93 13.72 -62.22
N ARG A 157 16.84 14.62 -62.62
CA ARG A 157 18.17 14.76 -62.01
C ARG A 157 18.11 15.82 -60.92
N CYS A 158 18.32 15.41 -59.68
CA CYS A 158 18.38 16.31 -58.53
C CYS A 158 19.77 16.95 -58.41
N SER A 159 19.82 18.28 -58.33
CA SER A 159 21.03 19.04 -57.99
C SER A 159 20.86 19.69 -56.62
N TYR A 160 21.89 19.64 -55.76
CA TYR A 160 21.78 20.07 -54.37
C TYR A 160 22.65 21.31 -54.09
N ARG A 161 22.09 22.30 -53.39
CA ARG A 161 22.86 23.43 -52.87
C ARG A 161 23.70 23.00 -51.67
N VAL A 162 25.01 23.21 -51.73
CA VAL A 162 25.98 22.78 -50.70
C VAL A 162 25.59 23.31 -49.30
N ALA A 163 25.15 24.57 -49.20
CA ALA A 163 24.72 25.16 -47.93
C ALA A 163 23.57 24.38 -47.26
N ASN A 164 22.58 23.93 -48.04
CA ASN A 164 21.44 23.17 -47.53
C ASN A 164 21.83 21.74 -47.17
N VAL A 165 22.77 21.13 -47.92
CA VAL A 165 23.31 19.81 -47.60
C VAL A 165 24.02 19.85 -46.24
N VAL A 166 24.96 20.78 -46.07
CA VAL A 166 25.70 20.95 -44.82
C VAL A 166 24.76 21.34 -43.67
N GLY A 167 23.85 22.29 -43.89
CA GLY A 167 22.87 22.71 -42.88
C GLY A 167 21.96 21.57 -42.42
N SER A 168 21.44 20.77 -43.36
CA SER A 168 20.60 19.61 -43.04
C SER A 168 21.37 18.54 -42.24
N ALA A 169 22.64 18.30 -42.57
CA ALA A 169 23.50 17.36 -41.84
C ALA A 169 23.77 17.82 -40.41
N ILE A 170 24.06 19.12 -40.21
CA ILE A 170 24.26 19.71 -38.88
C ILE A 170 22.98 19.57 -38.05
N ILE A 171 21.82 19.92 -38.62
CA ILE A 171 20.51 19.80 -37.95
C ILE A 171 20.26 18.35 -37.53
N ALA A 172 20.52 17.38 -38.42
CA ALA A 172 20.29 15.96 -38.15
C ALA A 172 21.15 15.45 -37.00
N VAL A 173 22.46 15.71 -37.02
CA VAL A 173 23.38 15.24 -35.99
C VAL A 173 23.11 15.93 -34.65
N PHE A 174 22.97 17.25 -34.65
CA PHE A 174 22.75 18.02 -33.42
C PHE A 174 21.42 17.63 -32.75
N SER A 175 20.34 17.61 -33.53
CA SER A 175 19.00 17.31 -32.99
C SER A 175 18.89 15.84 -32.56
N SER A 176 19.47 14.89 -33.30
CA SER A 176 19.51 13.47 -32.89
C SER A 176 20.31 13.27 -31.59
N THR A 177 21.45 13.96 -31.46
CA THR A 177 22.29 13.91 -30.24
C THR A 177 21.56 14.51 -29.05
N ALA A 178 20.89 15.65 -29.22
CA ALA A 178 20.09 16.29 -28.18
C ALA A 178 18.93 15.38 -27.73
N ALA A 179 18.20 14.80 -28.68
CA ALA A 179 17.07 13.92 -28.39
C ALA A 179 17.50 12.64 -27.66
N LEU A 180 18.60 11.99 -28.10
CA LEU A 180 19.17 10.85 -27.40
C LEU A 180 19.69 11.24 -26.00
N GLY A 181 20.32 12.40 -25.86
CA GLY A 181 20.77 12.93 -24.57
C GLY A 181 19.62 13.11 -23.58
N ILE A 182 18.50 13.68 -24.02
CA ILE A 182 17.28 13.83 -23.23
C ILE A 182 16.67 12.47 -22.88
N PHE A 183 16.62 11.55 -23.86
CA PHE A 183 16.12 10.19 -23.66
C PHE A 183 16.85 9.46 -22.53
N PHE A 184 18.18 9.41 -22.57
CA PHE A 184 18.97 8.71 -21.54
C PHE A 184 18.96 9.42 -20.20
N ARG A 185 19.02 10.76 -20.17
CA ARG A 185 18.95 11.53 -18.92
C ARG A 185 17.66 11.26 -18.15
N TRP A 186 16.54 11.16 -18.87
CA TRP A 186 15.25 11.02 -18.24
C TRP A 186 14.77 9.56 -18.14
N ARG A 187 15.44 8.59 -18.78
CA ARG A 187 15.10 7.16 -18.77
C ARG A 187 14.81 6.59 -17.37
N ALA A 188 15.61 6.93 -16.36
CA ALA A 188 15.41 6.48 -14.98
C ALA A 188 14.17 7.08 -14.27
N THR A 189 13.67 8.21 -14.77
CA THR A 189 12.45 8.88 -14.26
C THR A 189 11.20 8.57 -15.08
N TRP A 190 11.32 7.78 -16.14
CA TRP A 190 10.28 7.56 -17.16
C TRP A 190 9.38 6.36 -16.90
N THR A 191 9.64 5.55 -15.87
CA THR A 191 8.93 4.30 -15.63
C THR A 191 7.40 4.50 -15.46
N ASP A 192 6.94 5.73 -15.18
CA ASP A 192 5.51 6.04 -14.97
C ASP A 192 4.89 7.16 -15.83
N SER A 193 5.62 7.83 -16.75
CA SER A 193 5.08 9.00 -17.47
C SER A 193 5.17 8.91 -19.00
N TRP A 194 4.03 8.58 -19.63
CA TRP A 194 3.87 8.46 -21.09
C TRP A 194 4.10 9.77 -21.86
N TRP A 195 3.68 10.92 -21.31
CA TRP A 195 3.83 12.24 -21.95
C TRP A 195 5.29 12.64 -22.19
N ARG A 196 6.21 12.32 -21.26
CA ARG A 196 7.63 12.64 -21.41
C ARG A 196 8.29 11.87 -22.56
N ARG A 197 7.82 10.65 -22.83
CA ARG A 197 8.25 9.85 -23.99
C ARG A 197 7.73 10.46 -25.29
N GLY A 198 6.48 10.94 -25.27
CA GLY A 198 5.88 11.69 -26.37
C GLY A 198 6.74 12.90 -26.77
N ILE A 199 7.19 13.70 -25.80
CA ILE A 199 8.06 14.86 -26.08
C ILE A 199 9.36 14.43 -26.79
N CYS A 200 10.02 13.37 -26.32
CA CYS A 200 11.25 12.89 -26.96
C CYS A 200 11.00 12.34 -28.37
N ALA A 201 9.89 11.63 -28.58
CA ALA A 201 9.48 11.18 -29.91
C ALA A 201 9.23 12.35 -30.87
N CYS A 202 8.55 13.41 -30.41
CA CYS A 202 8.32 14.62 -31.20
C CYS A 202 9.63 15.36 -31.54
N LEU A 203 10.60 15.39 -30.63
CA LEU A 203 11.93 15.97 -30.88
C LEU A 203 12.72 15.17 -31.93
N LEU A 204 12.70 13.83 -31.85
CA LEU A 204 13.30 12.97 -32.88
C LEU A 204 12.61 13.18 -34.23
N ALA A 205 11.28 13.21 -34.26
CA ALA A 205 10.52 13.46 -35.50
C ALA A 205 10.80 14.86 -36.08
N ALA A 206 11.01 15.86 -35.23
CA ALA A 206 11.45 17.19 -35.64
C ALA A 206 12.88 17.17 -36.21
N ALA A 207 13.79 16.35 -35.67
CA ALA A 207 15.11 16.15 -36.24
C ALA A 207 15.04 15.59 -37.68
N VAL A 208 14.24 14.53 -37.87
CA VAL A 208 14.11 13.89 -39.19
C VAL A 208 13.42 14.83 -40.18
N SER A 209 12.28 15.43 -39.78
CA SER A 209 11.50 16.32 -40.64
C SER A 209 12.24 17.62 -40.96
N GLY A 210 12.90 18.21 -39.96
CA GLY A 210 13.71 19.43 -40.13
C GLY A 210 14.84 19.22 -41.13
N MET A 211 15.60 18.13 -41.01
CA MET A 211 16.62 17.78 -42.00
C MET A 211 16.00 17.63 -43.39
N HIS A 212 14.91 16.87 -43.51
CA HIS A 212 14.28 16.58 -44.81
C HIS A 212 13.82 17.84 -45.53
N TRP A 213 13.14 18.76 -44.84
CA TRP A 213 12.65 20.00 -45.47
C TRP A 213 13.77 20.97 -45.81
N THR A 214 14.80 21.08 -44.95
CA THR A 214 16.00 21.90 -45.27
C THR A 214 16.71 21.39 -46.53
N ALA A 215 16.85 20.07 -46.67
CA ALA A 215 17.44 19.46 -47.85
C ALA A 215 16.53 19.56 -49.10
N ALA A 216 15.21 19.37 -48.93
CA ALA A 216 14.24 19.46 -50.01
C ALA A 216 14.16 20.86 -50.64
N VAL A 217 14.14 21.92 -49.83
CA VAL A 217 14.18 23.32 -50.31
C VAL A 217 15.47 23.64 -51.08
N GLY A 218 16.55 22.92 -50.79
CA GLY A 218 17.84 23.06 -51.47
C GLY A 218 18.00 22.21 -52.73
N THR A 219 16.96 21.46 -53.11
CA THR A 219 16.98 20.53 -54.25
C THR A 219 16.37 21.17 -55.47
N ILE A 220 17.11 21.16 -56.58
CA ILE A 220 16.67 21.63 -57.90
C ILE A 220 16.40 20.41 -58.77
N TYR A 221 15.20 20.32 -59.33
CA TYR A 221 14.77 19.23 -60.21
C TYR A 221 14.97 19.63 -61.67
N ARG A 222 15.81 18.89 -62.39
CA ARG A 222 16.01 19.01 -63.85
C ARG A 222 15.45 17.77 -64.53
N GLU A 223 14.65 17.94 -65.58
CA GLU A 223 14.07 16.82 -66.31
C GLU A 223 15.15 15.92 -66.91
N ARG A 224 14.90 14.61 -66.95
CA ARG A 224 15.84 13.61 -67.48
C ARG A 224 15.31 13.08 -68.80
N ASP A 225 16.13 13.16 -69.87
CA ASP A 225 15.77 12.66 -71.20
C ASP A 225 15.27 11.20 -71.19
N GLU A 226 14.15 10.97 -71.89
CA GLU A 226 13.31 9.76 -71.98
C GLU A 226 14.00 8.48 -72.54
N SER A 227 15.32 8.45 -72.79
CA SER A 227 15.96 7.36 -73.54
C SER A 227 16.32 6.09 -72.75
N LYS A 228 15.96 5.99 -71.47
CA LYS A 228 16.22 4.79 -70.63
C LYS A 228 14.94 4.27 -69.94
N LYS A 229 14.10 3.59 -70.72
CA LYS A 229 12.77 3.09 -70.31
C LYS A 229 12.73 1.63 -69.81
N ASN A 230 13.83 1.10 -69.26
CA ASN A 230 13.95 -0.33 -68.92
C ASN A 230 14.04 -0.64 -67.41
N GLU A 231 13.66 0.28 -66.52
CA GLU A 231 13.69 0.03 -65.07
C GLU A 231 12.28 -0.08 -64.50
N THR A 232 12.06 -1.04 -63.58
CA THR A 232 10.80 -1.16 -62.84
C THR A 232 10.61 0.08 -61.96
N GLN A 233 9.58 0.88 -62.27
CA GLN A 233 9.28 2.12 -61.58
C GLN A 233 8.10 1.95 -60.62
N LEU A 234 8.22 2.54 -59.43
CA LEU A 234 7.12 2.70 -58.49
C LEU A 234 6.47 4.05 -58.72
N SER A 235 5.16 4.01 -58.95
CA SER A 235 4.34 5.20 -58.85
C SER A 235 4.39 5.70 -57.41
N ARG A 236 4.42 7.02 -57.27
CA ARG A 236 4.34 7.65 -55.96
C ARG A 236 3.14 7.16 -55.14
N SER A 237 2.04 6.68 -55.78
CA SER A 237 0.81 6.24 -55.09
C SER A 237 1.02 4.89 -54.44
N GLN A 238 1.77 4.01 -55.09
CA GLN A 238 2.18 2.73 -54.52
C GLN A 238 3.05 2.93 -53.27
N VAL A 239 3.99 3.89 -53.32
CA VAL A 239 4.83 4.20 -52.16
C VAL A 239 4.01 4.72 -50.98
N VAL A 240 3.01 5.58 -51.22
CA VAL A 240 2.09 6.05 -50.16
C VAL A 240 1.29 4.91 -49.55
N ILE A 241 0.80 3.97 -50.37
CA ILE A 241 0.08 2.78 -49.87
C ILE A 241 1.00 1.95 -48.96
N ILE A 242 2.25 1.72 -49.36
CA ILE A 242 3.24 1.01 -48.54
C ILE A 242 3.48 1.75 -47.22
N CYS A 243 3.67 3.08 -47.26
CA CYS A 243 3.84 3.87 -46.05
C CYS A 243 2.62 3.84 -45.13
N ALA A 244 1.40 3.84 -45.68
CA ALA A 244 0.16 3.76 -44.92
C ALA A 244 0.04 2.42 -44.19
N VAL A 245 0.34 1.30 -44.86
CA VAL A 245 0.35 -0.04 -44.25
C VAL A 245 1.35 -0.11 -43.10
N LEU A 246 2.57 0.39 -43.30
CA LEU A 246 3.59 0.42 -42.25
C LEU A 246 3.16 1.29 -41.05
N ALA A 247 2.53 2.46 -41.31
CA ALA A 247 2.01 3.32 -40.25
C ALA A 247 0.87 2.63 -39.45
N CYS A 248 -0.04 1.91 -40.10
CA CYS A 248 -1.07 1.11 -39.44
C CYS A 248 -0.45 0.05 -38.51
N VAL A 249 0.58 -0.66 -38.97
CA VAL A 249 1.29 -1.66 -38.15
C VAL A 249 1.91 -1.01 -36.90
N SER A 250 2.57 0.15 -37.03
CA SER A 250 3.09 0.89 -35.86
C SER A 250 1.99 1.31 -34.89
N CYS A 251 0.83 1.76 -35.39
CA CYS A 251 -0.30 2.12 -34.56
C CYS A 251 -0.81 0.93 -33.73
N VAL A 252 -0.91 -0.26 -34.34
CA VAL A 252 -1.31 -1.50 -33.64
C VAL A 252 -0.28 -1.87 -32.57
N ILE A 253 1.02 -1.81 -32.89
CA ILE A 253 2.09 -2.11 -31.92
C ILE A 253 2.05 -1.13 -30.74
N LEU A 254 1.90 0.17 -30.99
CA LEU A 254 1.76 1.19 -29.94
C LEU A 254 0.53 0.94 -29.06
N SER A 255 -0.62 0.63 -29.67
CA SER A 255 -1.87 0.36 -28.95
C SER A 255 -1.75 -0.88 -28.07
N ALA A 256 -1.19 -1.97 -28.59
CA ALA A 256 -0.91 -3.18 -27.81
C ALA A 256 0.06 -2.90 -26.65
N CYS A 257 1.11 -2.11 -26.89
CA CYS A 257 2.06 -1.70 -25.85
C CYS A 257 1.38 -0.85 -24.75
N ALA A 258 0.52 0.09 -25.13
CA ALA A 258 -0.23 0.94 -24.21
C ALA A 258 -1.21 0.13 -23.35
N ILE A 259 -1.90 -0.86 -23.93
CA ILE A 259 -2.80 -1.76 -23.20
C ILE A 259 -2.03 -2.59 -22.16
N VAL A 260 -0.90 -3.19 -22.55
CA VAL A 260 -0.05 -3.97 -21.63
C VAL A 260 0.51 -3.09 -20.50
N ALA A 261 0.96 -1.86 -20.83
CA ALA A 261 1.48 -0.92 -19.84
C ALA A 261 0.37 -0.43 -18.87
N GLY A 262 -0.83 -0.16 -19.39
CA GLY A 262 -2.00 0.19 -18.59
C GLY A 262 -2.42 -0.92 -17.63
N GLY A 263 -2.33 -2.19 -18.06
CA GLY A 263 -2.60 -3.35 -17.20
C GLY A 263 -1.64 -3.46 -16.00
N ASN A 264 -0.35 -3.24 -16.21
CA ASN A 264 0.64 -3.28 -15.11
C ASN A 264 0.48 -2.12 -14.12
N ARG A 265 0.12 -0.92 -14.61
CA ARG A 265 -0.15 0.23 -13.75
C ARG A 265 -1.41 0.05 -12.91
N ARG A 266 -2.47 -0.51 -13.50
CA ARG A 266 -3.69 -0.91 -12.77
C ARG A 266 -3.36 -1.94 -11.69
N ARG A 267 -2.54 -2.97 -12.00
CA ARG A 267 -2.09 -3.98 -11.01
C ARG A 267 -1.29 -3.37 -9.86
N SER A 268 -0.48 -2.34 -10.09
CA SER A 268 0.27 -1.65 -9.03
C SER A 268 -0.63 -0.79 -8.14
N THR A 269 -1.63 -0.11 -8.71
CA THR A 269 -2.60 0.67 -7.93
C THR A 269 -3.54 -0.20 -7.11
N THR A 270 -3.89 -1.41 -7.59
CA THR A 270 -4.71 -2.34 -6.81
C THR A 270 -3.97 -2.89 -5.60
N ARG A 271 -2.65 -3.11 -5.67
CA ARG A 271 -1.83 -3.58 -4.53
C ARG A 271 -1.70 -2.56 -3.40
N ALA A 272 -1.79 -1.26 -3.71
CA ALA A 272 -1.69 -0.19 -2.74
C ALA A 272 -2.98 0.00 -1.91
N HIS A 273 -4.06 -0.74 -2.18
CA HIS A 273 -5.31 -0.75 -1.42
C HIS A 273 -5.64 -2.17 -0.90
N GLN A 274 -4.64 -2.98 -0.55
CA GLN A 274 -4.87 -4.34 -0.03
C GLN A 274 -4.64 -4.39 1.47
N LEU A 275 -5.43 -5.23 2.14
CA LEU A 275 -5.18 -5.64 3.52
C LEU A 275 -4.45 -6.98 3.46
N VAL A 276 -3.21 -7.01 3.96
CA VAL A 276 -2.28 -8.13 3.76
C VAL A 276 -1.74 -8.63 5.09
N LEU A 277 -1.72 -9.95 5.26
CA LEU A 277 -1.02 -10.64 6.34
C LEU A 277 0.35 -11.10 5.82
N ALA A 278 1.42 -10.63 6.45
CA ALA A 278 2.79 -10.99 6.13
C ALA A 278 3.42 -11.83 7.27
N CYS A 279 4.36 -12.70 6.93
CA CYS A 279 5.17 -13.42 7.92
C CYS A 279 6.57 -12.81 8.02
N ALA A 280 6.96 -12.42 9.23
CA ALA A 280 8.32 -11.99 9.57
C ALA A 280 8.92 -12.95 10.60
N TYR A 281 9.65 -13.95 10.11
CA TYR A 281 10.33 -14.93 10.96
C TYR A 281 11.80 -14.60 11.09
N PHE A 282 12.31 -14.74 12.31
CA PHE A 282 13.69 -14.44 12.63
C PHE A 282 14.42 -15.70 13.07
N ASP A 283 15.63 -15.91 12.55
CA ASP A 283 16.50 -16.97 13.06
C ASP A 283 17.14 -16.57 14.40
N PRO A 284 17.80 -17.50 15.12
CA PRO A 284 18.47 -17.17 16.39
C PRO A 284 19.54 -16.08 16.30
N THR A 285 19.99 -15.73 15.11
CA THR A 285 20.98 -14.65 14.87
C THR A 285 20.32 -13.31 14.54
N GLY A 286 18.99 -13.25 14.48
CA GLY A 286 18.23 -12.04 14.17
C GLY A 286 18.10 -11.74 12.67
N ARG A 287 18.42 -12.69 11.78
CA ARG A 287 18.20 -12.55 10.34
C ARG A 287 16.75 -12.86 9.99
N VAL A 288 16.18 -12.11 9.06
CA VAL A 288 14.79 -12.25 8.62
C VAL A 288 14.67 -13.28 7.49
N MET A 289 13.65 -14.11 7.56
CA MET A 289 13.29 -15.09 6.54
C MET A 289 12.69 -14.39 5.31
N VAL A 290 13.21 -14.73 4.14
CA VAL A 290 12.73 -14.25 2.84
C VAL A 290 12.67 -15.39 1.82
N THR A 291 11.82 -15.23 0.80
CA THR A 291 11.81 -16.10 -0.37
C THR A 291 13.07 -15.91 -1.22
N PRO A 292 13.37 -16.79 -2.19
CA PRO A 292 14.48 -16.60 -3.13
C PRO A 292 14.48 -15.27 -3.87
N GLN A 293 13.30 -14.63 -4.00
CA GLN A 293 13.14 -13.31 -4.63
C GLN A 293 13.29 -12.15 -3.63
N ALA A 294 13.80 -12.40 -2.41
CA ALA A 294 13.94 -11.44 -1.33
C ALA A 294 12.61 -10.77 -0.93
N LEU A 295 11.55 -11.57 -0.83
CA LEU A 295 10.21 -11.13 -0.39
C LEU A 295 9.84 -11.81 0.93
N LEU A 296 9.01 -11.15 1.74
CA LEU A 296 8.33 -11.82 2.85
C LEU A 296 7.18 -12.69 2.29
N PRO A 297 6.93 -13.89 2.85
CA PRO A 297 5.72 -14.63 2.57
C PRO A 297 4.50 -13.79 2.99
N THR A 298 3.53 -13.64 2.10
CA THR A 298 2.35 -12.82 2.35
C THR A 298 1.09 -13.44 1.78
N ARG A 299 -0.03 -13.29 2.49
CA ARG A 299 -1.37 -13.65 2.02
C ARG A 299 -2.27 -12.41 2.10
N LYS A 300 -3.08 -12.20 1.06
CA LYS A 300 -4.04 -11.10 1.03
C LYS A 300 -5.28 -11.51 1.81
N ILE A 301 -5.76 -10.63 2.68
CA ILE A 301 -7.03 -10.78 3.39
C ILE A 301 -8.14 -10.17 2.53
N VAL A 302 -7.93 -8.96 2.00
CA VAL A 302 -8.92 -8.23 1.19
C VAL A 302 -8.27 -7.58 -0.03
N ASP A 303 -8.90 -7.73 -1.20
CA ASP A 303 -8.39 -7.23 -2.48
C ASP A 303 -8.62 -5.72 -2.71
N HIS A 304 -9.64 -5.14 -2.05
CA HIS A 304 -9.91 -3.71 -2.06
C HIS A 304 -10.30 -3.22 -0.67
N TYR A 305 -9.32 -2.75 0.08
CA TYR A 305 -9.51 -2.05 1.34
C TYR A 305 -9.73 -0.56 1.06
N ILE A 306 -10.93 -0.10 1.37
CA ILE A 306 -11.27 1.32 1.42
C ILE A 306 -11.26 1.65 2.91
N GLY A 307 -10.46 2.60 3.40
CA GLY A 307 -10.45 3.02 4.82
C GLY A 307 -11.79 3.47 5.42
N ARG A 308 -12.90 3.32 4.69
CA ARG A 308 -14.29 3.51 5.13
C ARG A 308 -15.06 2.20 5.32
N THR A 309 -14.44 1.04 5.08
CA THR A 309 -15.13 -0.25 5.20
C THR A 309 -15.40 -0.63 6.66
N PHE A 310 -14.64 -0.08 7.62
CA PHE A 310 -14.89 -0.21 9.06
C PHE A 310 -15.60 1.04 9.59
N LYS A 311 -16.93 1.19 9.41
CA LYS A 311 -17.74 2.29 9.98
C LYS A 311 -17.02 3.68 10.04
N ASP A 312 -16.35 4.06 8.95
CA ASP A 312 -15.54 5.30 8.78
C ASP A 312 -14.22 5.45 9.56
N ASP A 313 -13.68 4.41 10.20
CA ASP A 313 -12.35 4.38 10.84
C ASP A 313 -11.31 3.56 10.04
N ASP A 314 -10.07 4.07 9.94
CA ASP A 314 -8.94 3.28 9.44
C ASP A 314 -8.59 2.18 10.46
N LEU A 315 -8.21 0.97 9.99
CA LEU A 315 -7.79 -0.12 10.88
C LEU A 315 -6.40 0.18 11.46
N THR A 316 -6.42 0.82 12.63
CA THR A 316 -5.25 1.13 13.46
C THR A 316 -5.02 0.04 14.51
N ARG A 317 -3.91 0.14 15.24
CA ARG A 317 -3.59 -0.74 16.38
C ARG A 317 -4.58 -0.67 17.56
N THR A 318 -5.53 0.28 17.56
CA THR A 318 -6.58 0.40 18.58
C THR A 318 -7.96 -0.05 18.09
N HIS A 319 -8.07 -0.39 16.80
CA HIS A 319 -9.32 -0.84 16.21
C HIS A 319 -9.78 -2.16 16.84
N PRO A 320 -11.07 -2.31 17.24
CA PRO A 320 -11.57 -3.53 17.88
C PRO A 320 -11.29 -4.80 17.08
N THR A 321 -11.43 -4.73 15.76
CA THR A 321 -11.21 -5.86 14.85
C THR A 321 -9.73 -6.25 14.76
N PHE A 322 -8.80 -5.29 14.86
CA PHE A 322 -7.37 -5.59 14.98
C PHE A 322 -7.06 -6.25 16.33
N LEU A 323 -7.60 -5.71 17.43
CA LEU A 323 -7.43 -6.26 18.78
C LEU A 323 -7.99 -7.69 18.89
N TRP A 324 -9.11 -7.97 18.21
CA TRP A 324 -9.64 -9.32 18.08
C TRP A 324 -8.67 -10.25 17.33
N ALA A 325 -8.14 -9.81 16.18
CA ALA A 325 -7.16 -10.59 15.41
C ALA A 325 -5.87 -10.83 16.20
N PHE A 326 -5.47 -9.85 17.02
CA PHE A 326 -4.35 -9.94 17.94
C PHE A 326 -4.58 -11.05 19.00
N ARG A 327 -5.77 -11.12 19.60
CA ARG A 327 -6.15 -12.21 20.54
C ARG A 327 -6.25 -13.56 19.83
N ALA A 328 -6.86 -13.60 18.66
CA ALA A 328 -6.98 -14.81 17.84
C ALA A 328 -5.61 -15.42 17.53
N SER A 329 -4.62 -14.57 17.21
CA SER A 329 -3.26 -15.03 16.87
C SER A 329 -2.46 -15.68 18.00
N ARG A 330 -2.93 -15.56 19.24
CA ARG A 330 -2.34 -16.18 20.43
C ARG A 330 -3.16 -17.38 20.91
N ASN A 331 -4.36 -17.56 20.36
CA ASN A 331 -5.29 -18.64 20.66
C ASN A 331 -5.57 -19.51 19.42
N TRP A 332 -4.57 -19.73 18.56
CA TRP A 332 -4.73 -20.53 17.34
C TRP A 332 -5.27 -21.94 17.60
N GLY A 333 -4.97 -22.53 18.76
CA GLY A 333 -5.49 -23.85 19.14
C GLY A 333 -7.02 -23.91 19.21
N VAL A 334 -7.70 -22.81 19.56
CA VAL A 334 -9.17 -22.71 19.55
C VAL A 334 -9.68 -22.39 18.16
N VAL A 335 -8.98 -21.50 17.44
CA VAL A 335 -9.40 -21.02 16.12
C VAL A 335 -9.34 -22.12 15.06
N LYS A 336 -8.31 -23.00 15.11
CA LYS A 336 -8.05 -23.99 14.05
C LYS A 336 -9.24 -24.88 13.72
N ASP A 337 -10.00 -25.26 14.75
CA ASP A 337 -11.11 -26.21 14.62
C ASP A 337 -12.31 -25.57 13.90
N LEU A 338 -12.37 -24.24 13.89
CA LEU A 338 -13.46 -23.46 13.31
C LEU A 338 -13.12 -22.87 11.93
N VAL A 339 -11.85 -22.87 11.54
CA VAL A 339 -11.43 -22.41 10.20
C VAL A 339 -12.16 -23.14 9.06
N PRO A 340 -12.36 -24.47 9.07
CA PRO A 340 -13.08 -25.16 8.00
C PRO A 340 -14.53 -24.68 7.87
N PHE A 341 -15.19 -24.39 8.99
CA PHE A 341 -16.54 -23.85 9.03
C PHE A 341 -16.59 -22.43 8.43
N MET A 342 -15.67 -21.55 8.86
CA MET A 342 -15.54 -20.19 8.31
C MET A 342 -15.30 -20.20 6.79
N ARG A 343 -14.43 -21.09 6.30
CA ARG A 343 -14.16 -21.25 4.87
C ARG A 343 -15.44 -21.61 4.10
N LYS A 344 -16.19 -22.61 4.57
CA LYS A 344 -17.44 -23.04 3.93
C LYS A 344 -18.48 -21.93 3.90
N ARG A 345 -18.55 -21.12 4.97
CA ARG A 345 -19.47 -19.98 5.05
C ARG A 345 -19.12 -18.92 4.01
N LEU A 346 -17.85 -18.51 3.94
CA LEU A 346 -17.37 -17.54 2.93
C LEU A 346 -17.67 -17.99 1.50
N GLU A 347 -17.44 -19.26 1.18
CA GLU A 347 -17.77 -19.83 -0.14
C GLU A 347 -19.27 -19.78 -0.44
N SER A 348 -20.11 -20.03 0.56
CA SER A 348 -21.57 -19.97 0.41
C SER A 348 -22.09 -18.54 0.21
N GLU A 349 -21.52 -17.58 0.93
CA GLU A 349 -21.86 -16.15 0.82
C GLU A 349 -21.42 -15.60 -0.54
N GLU A 350 -20.22 -15.95 -1.03
CA GLU A 350 -19.75 -15.56 -2.36
C GLU A 350 -20.66 -16.11 -3.46
N GLN A 351 -21.08 -17.37 -3.36
CA GLN A 351 -22.03 -17.98 -4.30
C GLN A 351 -23.41 -17.33 -4.25
N ALA A 352 -23.90 -16.96 -3.06
CA ALA A 352 -25.16 -16.24 -2.91
C ALA A 352 -25.10 -14.86 -3.57
N ILE A 353 -24.02 -14.10 -3.35
CA ILE A 353 -23.78 -12.80 -3.97
C ILE A 353 -23.71 -12.94 -5.51
N GLN A 354 -23.00 -13.96 -6.02
CA GLN A 354 -22.86 -14.16 -7.45
C GLN A 354 -24.21 -14.53 -8.12
N LYS A 355 -25.02 -15.37 -7.47
CA LYS A 355 -26.38 -15.71 -7.95
C LYS A 355 -27.31 -14.49 -7.93
N HIS A 356 -27.24 -13.66 -6.89
CA HIS A 356 -28.05 -12.44 -6.81
C HIS A 356 -27.69 -11.44 -7.91
N VAL A 357 -26.40 -11.23 -8.20
CA VAL A 357 -25.91 -10.35 -9.28
C VAL A 357 -26.35 -10.83 -10.67
N LEU A 358 -26.42 -12.15 -10.89
CA LEU A 358 -26.91 -12.72 -12.16
C LEU A 358 -28.44 -12.62 -12.31
N SER A 359 -29.19 -12.68 -11.20
CA SER A 359 -30.66 -12.70 -11.21
C SER A 359 -31.31 -11.32 -11.38
N LYS A 360 -30.66 -10.25 -10.91
CA LYS A 360 -31.11 -8.86 -11.07
C LYS A 360 -30.03 -8.11 -11.83
N GLY A 361 -30.23 -7.86 -13.14
CA GLY A 361 -29.31 -7.10 -14.00
C GLY A 361 -29.16 -5.61 -13.65
N VAL A 362 -29.29 -5.24 -12.38
CA VAL A 362 -29.14 -3.89 -11.85
C VAL A 362 -27.93 -3.90 -10.93
N VAL A 363 -26.94 -3.07 -11.25
CA VAL A 363 -25.84 -2.71 -10.36
C VAL A 363 -26.45 -1.91 -9.21
N MET A 364 -26.92 -2.60 -8.17
CA MET A 364 -27.15 -1.97 -6.87
C MET A 364 -25.82 -1.47 -6.34
N ASP A 365 -25.85 -0.32 -5.67
CA ASP A 365 -24.71 0.31 -5.04
C ASP A 365 -24.14 -0.64 -3.98
N LYS A 366 -23.11 -1.41 -4.37
CA LYS A 366 -22.48 -2.48 -3.57
C LYS A 366 -21.87 -1.95 -2.27
N GLU A 367 -21.74 -0.65 -2.13
CA GLU A 367 -21.03 -0.01 -1.02
C GLU A 367 -21.85 -0.01 0.28
N THR A 368 -23.18 0.06 0.22
CA THR A 368 -24.01 0.39 1.39
C THR A 368 -24.45 -0.81 2.24
N GLU A 369 -24.72 -1.98 1.65
CA GLU A 369 -25.10 -3.20 2.40
C GLU A 369 -23.88 -4.02 2.88
N LEU A 370 -22.73 -3.93 2.19
CA LEU A 370 -21.50 -4.64 2.59
C LEU A 370 -20.78 -3.95 3.77
N GLN A 371 -21.11 -2.68 4.04
CA GLN A 371 -20.47 -1.86 5.08
C GLN A 371 -20.89 -2.21 6.50
N THR A 372 -22.07 -2.81 6.71
CA THR A 372 -22.61 -3.03 8.06
C THR A 372 -22.04 -4.25 8.78
N ASP A 373 -21.51 -5.25 8.05
CA ASP A 373 -20.99 -6.52 8.60
C ASP A 373 -19.53 -6.83 8.22
N PHE A 374 -18.76 -5.83 7.76
CA PHE A 374 -17.37 -6.10 7.35
C PHE A 374 -16.47 -6.58 8.51
N ASP A 375 -16.79 -6.23 9.76
CA ASP A 375 -16.06 -6.70 10.94
C ASP A 375 -16.10 -8.23 11.07
N THR A 376 -17.28 -8.84 10.94
CA THR A 376 -17.44 -10.30 11.04
C THR A 376 -16.82 -11.00 9.84
N LEU A 377 -16.99 -10.42 8.64
CA LEU A 377 -16.36 -10.91 7.42
C LEU A 377 -14.82 -10.86 7.52
N PHE A 378 -14.26 -9.77 8.04
CA PHE A 378 -12.82 -9.65 8.25
C PHE A 378 -12.30 -10.71 9.23
N LYS A 379 -12.99 -10.96 10.34
CA LYS A 379 -12.60 -12.00 11.31
C LYS A 379 -12.47 -13.37 10.62
N GLN A 380 -13.43 -13.74 9.78
CA GLN A 380 -13.41 -14.98 9.00
C GLN A 380 -12.28 -14.99 7.95
N LEU A 381 -12.16 -13.92 7.16
CA LEU A 381 -11.12 -13.79 6.13
C LEU A 381 -9.72 -13.83 6.72
N PHE A 382 -9.51 -13.21 7.88
CA PHE A 382 -8.24 -13.24 8.61
C PHE A 382 -7.86 -14.66 9.01
N CYS A 383 -8.76 -15.42 9.63
CA CYS A 383 -8.51 -16.80 10.05
C CYS A 383 -8.24 -17.73 8.85
N VAL A 384 -9.03 -17.62 7.77
CA VAL A 384 -8.81 -18.42 6.56
C VAL A 384 -7.50 -18.05 5.87
N SER A 385 -7.18 -16.76 5.78
CA SER A 385 -5.90 -16.29 5.21
C SER A 385 -4.71 -16.74 6.03
N ALA A 386 -4.82 -16.74 7.36
CA ALA A 386 -3.80 -17.26 8.27
C ALA A 386 -3.56 -18.77 8.04
N GLN A 387 -4.64 -19.56 7.92
CA GLN A 387 -4.54 -20.98 7.61
C GLN A 387 -3.88 -21.22 6.25
N GLU A 388 -4.24 -20.47 5.22
CA GLU A 388 -3.62 -20.61 3.90
C GLU A 388 -2.15 -20.24 3.89
N LEU A 389 -1.77 -19.19 4.63
CA LEU A 389 -0.38 -18.80 4.81
C LEU A 389 0.41 -19.88 5.57
N SER A 390 -0.19 -20.50 6.60
CA SER A 390 0.43 -21.63 7.31
C SER A 390 0.64 -22.84 6.40
N ASN A 391 -0.34 -23.14 5.52
CA ASN A 391 -0.24 -24.22 4.53
C ASN A 391 0.87 -23.95 3.51
N GLU A 392 1.02 -22.69 3.05
CA GLU A 392 2.11 -22.28 2.14
C GLU A 392 3.49 -22.46 2.79
N LEU A 393 3.60 -22.14 4.07
CA LEU A 393 4.82 -22.33 4.87
C LEU A 393 5.05 -23.78 5.30
N ARG A 394 4.07 -24.68 5.05
CA ARG A 394 4.07 -26.08 5.50
C ARG A 394 4.20 -26.22 7.02
N LEU A 395 3.50 -25.36 7.74
CA LEU A 395 3.42 -25.32 9.20
C LEU A 395 1.97 -25.51 9.65
N PRO A 396 1.72 -26.12 10.82
CA PRO A 396 0.39 -26.07 11.41
C PRO A 396 0.04 -24.62 11.79
N LEU A 397 -1.25 -24.29 11.86
CA LEU A 397 -1.72 -22.94 12.18
C LEU A 397 -1.21 -22.43 13.53
N GLU A 398 -1.09 -23.31 14.51
CA GLU A 398 -0.54 -23.02 15.85
C GLU A 398 0.90 -22.51 15.80
N ASP A 399 1.63 -22.91 14.76
CA ASP A 399 3.02 -22.55 14.52
C ASP A 399 3.19 -21.30 13.64
N LEU A 400 2.10 -20.67 13.18
CA LEU A 400 2.17 -19.49 12.31
C LEU A 400 2.84 -18.28 12.99
N GLY A 401 2.85 -18.24 14.31
CA GLY A 401 3.36 -17.12 15.11
C GLY A 401 2.25 -16.21 15.63
N THR A 402 2.66 -15.13 16.29
CA THR A 402 1.75 -14.18 16.94
C THR A 402 1.72 -12.86 16.17
N LEU A 403 0.58 -12.19 16.17
CA LEU A 403 0.45 -10.89 15.50
C LEU A 403 1.27 -9.82 16.22
N TYR A 404 2.05 -9.06 15.45
CA TYR A 404 2.74 -7.84 15.88
C TYR A 404 1.73 -6.78 16.34
N ASP A 405 2.11 -5.92 17.28
CA ASP A 405 1.23 -4.94 17.93
C ASP A 405 1.03 -3.63 17.16
N ASP A 406 1.46 -3.59 15.89
CA ASP A 406 1.27 -2.43 15.01
C ASP A 406 0.82 -2.82 13.59
N VAL A 407 0.19 -1.86 12.90
CA VAL A 407 -0.30 -1.98 11.52
C VAL A 407 0.45 -0.99 10.64
N LEU A 408 1.07 -1.49 9.57
CA LEU A 408 1.83 -0.65 8.65
C LEU A 408 0.96 -0.20 7.48
N SER A 409 0.85 1.10 7.26
CA SER A 409 0.18 1.66 6.08
C SER A 409 1.12 1.70 4.88
N THR A 410 0.63 1.24 3.73
CA THR A 410 1.31 1.42 2.45
C THR A 410 1.37 2.89 2.07
N ALA A 411 2.35 3.28 1.27
CA ALA A 411 2.54 4.63 0.76
C ALA A 411 2.57 4.61 -0.76
N ILE A 412 1.81 5.51 -1.38
CA ILE A 412 1.91 5.75 -2.82
C ILE A 412 2.99 6.82 -3.02
N PRO A 413 4.09 6.52 -3.74
CA PRO A 413 5.12 7.52 -4.02
C PRO A 413 4.51 8.64 -4.86
N VAL A 414 4.45 9.86 -4.32
CA VAL A 414 3.95 11.03 -5.09
C VAL A 414 4.97 11.45 -6.14
N SER A 415 4.46 11.85 -7.31
CA SER A 415 5.28 12.31 -8.42
C SER A 415 6.16 13.51 -8.00
N ARG A 416 7.38 13.60 -8.53
CA ARG A 416 8.29 14.73 -8.25
C ARG A 416 7.71 16.10 -8.63
N LEU A 417 6.75 16.13 -9.55
CA LEU A 417 6.04 17.36 -9.95
C LEU A 417 5.11 17.87 -8.82
N SER A 418 4.45 16.94 -8.12
CA SER A 418 3.62 17.25 -6.95
C SER A 418 4.47 17.79 -5.79
N ARG A 419 5.69 17.25 -5.65
CA ARG A 419 6.70 17.69 -4.67
C ARG A 419 7.23 19.10 -4.97
N ALA A 420 7.42 19.44 -6.25
CA ALA A 420 7.79 20.79 -6.69
C ALA A 420 6.65 21.81 -6.54
N MET A 421 5.40 21.34 -6.46
CA MET A 421 4.20 22.15 -6.28
C MET A 421 3.80 22.32 -4.80
N GLY A 422 4.71 22.01 -3.86
CA GLY A 422 4.50 22.20 -2.42
C GLY A 422 3.54 21.21 -1.74
N ARG A 423 3.11 20.14 -2.42
CA ARG A 423 2.30 19.08 -1.80
C ARG A 423 3.23 18.06 -1.11
N SER A 424 2.88 17.68 0.12
CA SER A 424 3.68 16.80 1.00
C SER A 424 4.13 15.49 0.32
N SER A 425 5.30 15.00 0.75
CA SER A 425 6.18 14.08 0.01
C SER A 425 5.71 12.62 -0.08
N LEU A 426 4.61 12.25 0.57
CA LEU A 426 4.01 10.92 0.52
C LEU A 426 2.49 11.05 0.58
N ARG A 427 1.78 10.38 -0.33
CA ARG A 427 0.33 10.17 -0.20
C ARG A 427 0.16 8.80 0.42
N THR A 428 -0.40 8.73 1.63
CA THR A 428 -0.69 7.46 2.30
C THR A 428 -1.50 6.59 1.35
N GLY A 429 -0.95 5.43 0.98
CA GLY A 429 -1.69 4.39 0.30
C GLY A 429 -2.71 3.84 1.28
N LYS A 430 -3.92 3.54 0.81
CA LYS A 430 -4.96 3.06 1.72
C LYS A 430 -4.67 1.64 2.22
N GLY A 431 -3.81 0.87 1.56
CA GLY A 431 -3.50 -0.51 1.91
C GLY A 431 -2.78 -0.60 3.25
N GLN A 432 -3.01 -1.70 3.96
CA GLN A 432 -2.54 -1.93 5.30
C GLN A 432 -1.90 -3.32 5.40
N LEU A 433 -0.87 -3.42 6.24
CA LEU A 433 -0.08 -4.63 6.44
C LEU A 433 -0.05 -5.00 7.90
N MET A 434 -0.42 -6.24 8.16
CA MET A 434 -0.34 -6.90 9.44
C MET A 434 0.77 -7.95 9.38
N PHE A 435 1.50 -8.15 10.47
CA PHE A 435 2.64 -9.06 10.51
C PHE A 435 2.44 -10.15 11.56
N SER A 436 2.46 -11.41 11.13
CA SER A 436 2.70 -12.54 12.02
C SER A 436 4.21 -12.67 12.24
N VAL A 437 4.61 -12.64 13.51
CA VAL A 437 6.00 -12.58 13.94
C VAL A 437 6.31 -13.81 14.78
N ARG A 438 7.49 -14.40 14.55
CA ARG A 438 7.97 -15.56 15.31
C ARG A 438 9.49 -15.64 15.32
N GLN A 439 10.03 -16.00 16.49
CA GLN A 439 11.43 -16.38 16.65
C GLN A 439 11.56 -17.89 16.40
N LEU A 440 12.37 -18.28 15.41
CA LEU A 440 12.57 -19.68 15.03
C LEU A 440 13.71 -20.31 15.83
N GLN A 441 13.56 -21.59 16.14
CA GLN A 441 14.69 -22.40 16.62
C GLN A 441 15.64 -22.73 15.47
N LYS A 442 16.90 -23.07 15.80
CA LYS A 442 17.91 -23.42 14.79
C LYS A 442 17.47 -24.57 13.88
N GLN A 443 16.78 -25.57 14.43
CA GLN A 443 16.27 -26.71 13.67
C GLN A 443 15.14 -26.30 12.70
N GLU A 444 14.22 -25.45 13.15
CA GLU A 444 13.11 -24.94 12.34
C GLU A 444 13.61 -24.06 11.19
N ALA A 445 14.57 -23.18 11.48
CA ALA A 445 15.21 -22.34 10.46
C ALA A 445 15.89 -23.20 9.38
N ASN A 446 16.59 -24.28 9.77
CA ASN A 446 17.18 -25.22 8.83
C ASN A 446 16.12 -25.96 7.99
N ARG A 447 15.00 -26.34 8.60
CA ARG A 447 13.87 -26.97 7.91
C ARG A 447 13.26 -26.03 6.86
N LEU A 448 13.00 -24.78 7.22
CA LEU A 448 12.48 -23.78 6.27
C LEU A 448 13.50 -23.46 5.17
N ALA A 449 14.79 -23.42 5.50
CA ALA A 449 15.84 -23.27 4.49
C ALA A 449 15.83 -24.43 3.47
N SER A 450 15.57 -25.67 3.92
CA SER A 450 15.42 -26.83 3.03
C SER A 450 14.21 -26.74 2.08
N TYR A 451 13.18 -25.98 2.44
CA TYR A 451 12.04 -25.68 1.58
C TYR A 451 12.29 -24.55 0.58
N GLY A 452 13.49 -23.94 0.59
CA GLY A 452 13.91 -22.90 -0.35
C GLY A 452 13.86 -21.47 0.22
N PHE A 453 13.50 -21.29 1.49
CA PHE A 453 13.60 -19.98 2.15
C PHE A 453 15.06 -19.61 2.46
N ARG A 454 15.34 -18.30 2.54
CA ARG A 454 16.67 -17.77 2.86
C ARG A 454 16.59 -16.85 4.07
N PHE A 455 17.67 -16.80 4.85
CA PHE A 455 17.79 -15.90 6.00
C PHE A 455 18.82 -14.84 5.70
N ALA A 456 18.39 -13.58 5.69
CA ALA A 456 19.23 -12.43 5.35
C ALA A 456 19.17 -11.37 6.44
N THR A 457 20.21 -10.55 6.54
CA THR A 457 20.21 -9.41 7.47
C THR A 457 19.16 -8.39 7.04
N ILE A 458 18.52 -7.75 8.02
CA ILE A 458 17.41 -6.83 7.81
C ILE A 458 17.84 -5.70 6.86
N GLU A 459 19.05 -5.17 7.04
CA GLU A 459 19.61 -4.07 6.25
C GLU A 459 19.69 -4.39 4.75
N HIS A 460 20.01 -5.64 4.38
CA HIS A 460 20.20 -6.01 2.97
C HIS A 460 18.88 -6.20 2.23
N VAL A 461 17.82 -6.60 2.94
CA VAL A 461 16.52 -6.88 2.32
C VAL A 461 15.56 -5.70 2.36
N THR A 462 15.74 -4.76 3.30
CA THR A 462 14.81 -3.64 3.51
C THR A 462 14.56 -2.84 2.23
N SER A 463 15.61 -2.49 1.47
CA SER A 463 15.46 -1.74 0.20
C SER A 463 14.67 -2.50 -0.87
N ALA A 464 14.80 -3.83 -0.91
CA ALA A 464 14.03 -4.67 -1.84
C ALA A 464 12.57 -4.81 -1.39
N LEU A 465 12.35 -5.03 -0.09
CA LEU A 465 11.03 -5.17 0.51
C LEU A 465 10.22 -3.86 0.44
N SER A 466 10.83 -2.72 0.78
CA SER A 466 10.21 -1.39 0.75
C SER A 466 9.59 -1.09 -0.61
N ARG A 467 10.31 -1.36 -1.71
CA ARG A 467 9.82 -1.15 -3.09
C ARG A 467 8.68 -2.08 -3.50
N ARG A 468 8.51 -3.22 -2.84
CA ARG A 468 7.53 -4.26 -3.20
C ARG A 468 6.26 -4.16 -2.36
N ILE A 469 6.44 -3.90 -1.07
CA ILE A 469 5.38 -3.74 -0.06
C ILE A 469 4.86 -2.29 -0.06
N HIS A 470 5.57 -1.35 -0.70
CA HIS A 470 5.24 0.06 -0.77
C HIS A 470 5.24 0.76 0.60
N VAL A 471 6.05 0.29 1.54
CA VAL A 471 6.27 0.97 2.84
C VAL A 471 7.59 1.75 2.77
N PRO A 472 7.68 2.98 3.31
CA PRO A 472 8.92 3.74 3.34
C PRO A 472 10.08 2.96 3.96
N GLU A 473 11.27 3.05 3.36
CA GLU A 473 12.43 2.21 3.74
C GLU A 473 12.85 2.40 5.20
N ILE A 474 12.89 3.64 5.68
CA ILE A 474 13.28 3.98 7.06
C ILE A 474 12.27 3.38 8.05
N THR A 475 10.98 3.61 7.82
CA THR A 475 9.89 3.08 8.64
C THR A 475 9.90 1.54 8.66
N LEU A 476 10.09 0.91 7.51
CA LEU A 476 10.14 -0.56 7.43
C LEU A 476 11.36 -1.13 8.17
N LEU A 477 12.52 -0.47 8.11
CA LEU A 477 13.72 -0.89 8.83
C LEU A 477 13.51 -0.88 10.35
N GLU A 478 12.92 0.21 10.87
CA GLU A 478 12.59 0.35 12.29
C GLU A 478 11.62 -0.75 12.73
N HIS A 479 10.52 -0.93 12.00
CA HIS A 479 9.55 -1.97 12.33
C HIS A 479 10.11 -3.38 12.23
N LEU A 480 10.98 -3.71 11.26
CA LEU A 480 11.60 -5.04 11.20
C LEU A 480 12.52 -5.32 12.38
N ARG A 481 13.19 -4.30 12.93
CA ARG A 481 13.98 -4.42 14.18
C ARG A 481 13.07 -4.59 15.38
N ASP A 482 12.03 -3.78 15.48
CA ASP A 482 11.05 -3.87 16.56
C ASP A 482 10.34 -5.24 16.53
N MET A 483 10.02 -5.79 15.35
CA MET A 483 9.46 -7.14 15.19
C MET A 483 10.44 -8.24 15.61
N ARG A 484 11.74 -8.12 15.31
CA ARG A 484 12.75 -9.07 15.77
C ARG A 484 12.82 -9.09 17.29
N ASP A 485 12.89 -7.91 17.89
CA ASP A 485 13.00 -7.77 19.34
C ASP A 485 11.70 -8.25 20.00
N TYR A 486 10.55 -7.92 19.42
CA TYR A 486 9.22 -8.44 19.77
C TYR A 486 9.20 -9.98 19.80
N ALA A 487 9.68 -10.63 18.73
CA ALA A 487 9.68 -12.08 18.58
C ALA A 487 10.51 -12.80 19.65
N SER A 488 11.61 -12.18 20.07
CA SER A 488 12.55 -12.73 21.05
C SER A 488 12.17 -12.39 22.50
N SER A 489 11.43 -11.31 22.71
CA SER A 489 11.02 -10.84 24.03
C SER A 489 9.95 -11.76 24.64
N ASN A 490 10.21 -12.29 25.84
CA ASN A 490 9.19 -12.99 26.60
C ASN A 490 8.55 -11.98 27.56
N ARG A 491 7.36 -11.49 27.19
CA ARG A 491 6.66 -10.39 27.88
C ARG A 491 6.00 -10.87 29.18
N GLY A 492 6.04 -10.04 30.23
CA GLY A 492 5.45 -10.30 31.54
C GLY A 492 6.46 -10.26 32.69
N PHE A 493 5.95 -10.13 33.92
CA PHE A 493 6.75 -10.07 35.13
C PHE A 493 7.31 -11.46 35.51
N SER A 494 8.55 -11.53 36.00
CA SER A 494 9.10 -12.75 36.61
C SER A 494 8.46 -13.02 37.98
N GLU A 495 8.53 -14.24 38.49
CA GLU A 495 8.05 -14.53 39.85
C GLU A 495 8.71 -13.60 40.90
N GLY A 496 7.91 -13.07 41.83
CA GLY A 496 8.36 -12.21 42.93
C GLY A 496 7.56 -10.92 43.10
N VAL A 497 8.14 -9.98 43.85
CA VAL A 497 7.55 -8.65 44.12
C VAL A 497 8.21 -7.60 43.23
N HIS A 498 7.39 -6.83 42.51
CA HIS A 498 7.85 -5.78 41.61
C HIS A 498 7.28 -4.44 42.02
N LEU A 499 8.15 -3.43 42.04
CA LEU A 499 7.75 -2.05 42.12
C LEU A 499 7.53 -1.51 40.71
N ILE A 500 6.34 -1.02 40.41
CA ILE A 500 5.97 -0.55 39.08
C ILE A 500 5.53 0.92 39.12
N SER A 501 5.68 1.61 38.00
CA SER A 501 5.05 2.91 37.80
C SER A 501 4.04 2.82 36.67
N PHE A 502 2.77 3.10 36.99
CA PHE A 502 1.68 3.19 36.05
C PHE A 502 1.42 4.66 35.73
N VAL A 503 1.91 5.08 34.57
CA VAL A 503 1.78 6.45 34.07
C VAL A 503 0.77 6.46 32.93
N MET A 504 -0.31 7.20 33.08
CA MET A 504 -1.34 7.39 32.06
C MET A 504 -1.41 8.85 31.61
N ARG A 505 -1.67 9.08 30.32
CA ARG A 505 -1.95 10.42 29.78
C ARG A 505 -3.17 10.40 28.86
N PRO A 506 -4.00 11.45 28.84
CA PRO A 506 -5.12 11.54 27.90
C PRO A 506 -4.62 11.81 26.48
N THR A 507 -5.37 11.36 25.46
CA THR A 507 -5.11 11.73 24.05
C THR A 507 -6.38 12.17 23.32
N VAL A 508 -6.24 12.71 22.11
CA VAL A 508 -7.35 13.28 21.32
C VAL A 508 -8.19 12.21 20.64
N GLN A 509 -7.60 11.07 20.26
CA GLN A 509 -8.28 9.98 19.55
C GLN A 509 -8.58 8.80 20.48
N ASP A 510 -7.60 8.40 21.29
CA ASP A 510 -7.76 7.38 22.32
C ASP A 510 -7.99 8.02 23.69
N HIS A 511 -8.83 7.43 24.53
CA HIS A 511 -9.15 8.02 25.84
C HIS A 511 -7.87 8.20 26.69
N PHE A 512 -7.00 7.18 26.70
CA PHE A 512 -5.74 7.21 27.44
C PHE A 512 -4.65 6.39 26.73
N GLU A 513 -3.40 6.82 26.90
CA GLU A 513 -2.19 6.04 26.64
C GLU A 513 -1.45 5.76 27.95
N ILE A 514 -0.77 4.61 28.01
CA ILE A 514 0.06 4.18 29.12
C ILE A 514 1.53 4.19 28.70
N LEU A 515 2.41 4.62 29.59
CA LEU A 515 3.84 4.50 29.37
C LEU A 515 4.31 3.04 29.51
N THR A 516 4.93 2.51 28.46
CA THR A 516 5.50 1.16 28.40
C THR A 516 6.97 1.20 28.03
N THR A 517 7.71 0.12 28.31
CA THR A 517 9.09 -0.01 27.85
C THR A 517 9.12 -0.50 26.39
N LYS A 518 10.02 0.06 25.59
CA LYS A 518 10.23 -0.36 24.20
C LYS A 518 11.12 -1.61 24.16
N GLY A 519 10.66 -2.67 23.48
CA GLY A 519 11.50 -3.83 23.16
C GLY A 519 11.92 -4.71 24.34
N THR A 520 11.37 -4.55 25.54
CA THR A 520 11.75 -5.35 26.72
C THR A 520 10.67 -6.32 27.19
N ALA A 521 11.06 -7.22 28.10
CA ALA A 521 10.21 -8.24 28.72
C ALA A 521 9.13 -7.67 29.66
N ASN A 522 9.39 -6.58 30.39
CA ASN A 522 8.40 -6.03 31.32
C ASN A 522 7.62 -4.88 30.67
N PRO A 523 6.28 -4.98 30.54
CA PRO A 523 5.52 -4.01 29.76
C PRO A 523 5.39 -2.65 30.45
N LEU A 524 5.61 -2.58 31.77
CA LEU A 524 5.58 -1.33 32.55
C LEU A 524 6.97 -1.00 33.11
N PRO A 525 7.29 0.31 33.29
CA PRO A 525 8.46 0.73 34.04
C PRO A 525 8.46 0.07 35.42
N SER A 526 9.49 -0.73 35.70
CA SER A 526 9.49 -1.61 36.87
C SER A 526 10.89 -1.83 37.44
N SER A 527 10.93 -2.09 38.75
CA SER A 527 12.11 -2.50 39.50
C SER A 527 11.76 -3.72 40.36
N THR A 528 12.46 -4.83 40.18
CA THR A 528 12.21 -6.07 40.92
C THR A 528 12.87 -6.03 42.28
N LEU A 529 12.10 -6.27 43.34
CA LEU A 529 12.64 -6.40 44.68
C LEU A 529 13.20 -7.81 44.88
N PRO A 530 14.32 -7.99 45.60
CA PRO A 530 14.92 -9.29 45.85
C PRO A 530 14.15 -10.12 46.91
N ILE A 531 12.81 -10.09 46.86
CA ILE A 531 11.92 -10.85 47.74
C ILE A 531 10.87 -11.59 46.92
N LYS A 532 10.48 -12.77 47.39
CA LYS A 532 9.50 -13.61 46.72
C LYS A 532 8.06 -13.29 47.12
N ARG A 533 7.82 -12.93 48.39
CA ARG A 533 6.47 -12.70 48.95
C ARG A 533 6.47 -11.57 49.97
N LEU A 534 5.31 -10.94 50.15
CA LEU A 534 5.07 -9.94 51.19
C LEU A 534 4.53 -10.58 52.46
N ASN A 535 5.05 -10.16 53.60
CA ASN A 535 4.55 -10.54 54.94
C ASN A 535 3.59 -9.46 55.48
N VAL A 536 2.81 -9.79 56.51
CA VAL A 536 1.88 -8.85 57.16
C VAL A 536 2.58 -7.59 57.67
N GLN A 537 3.78 -7.74 58.24
CA GLN A 537 4.60 -6.61 58.69
C GLN A 537 5.06 -5.70 57.53
N HIS A 538 5.33 -6.28 56.35
CA HIS A 538 5.66 -5.49 55.15
C HIS A 538 4.46 -4.64 54.73
N LEU A 539 3.25 -5.21 54.78
CA LEU A 539 2.02 -4.49 54.43
C LEU A 539 1.73 -3.33 55.39
N ASP A 540 2.05 -3.46 56.67
CA ASP A 540 1.91 -2.36 57.64
C ASP A 540 2.83 -1.18 57.25
N LEU A 541 4.12 -1.43 56.98
CA LEU A 541 5.04 -0.39 56.51
C LEU A 541 4.54 0.27 55.20
N LEU A 542 4.09 -0.54 54.23
CA LEU A 542 3.60 -0.02 52.95
C LEU A 542 2.34 0.82 53.11
N SER A 543 1.44 0.47 54.04
CA SER A 543 0.23 1.24 54.33
C SER A 543 0.51 2.67 54.82
N HIS A 544 1.64 2.89 55.49
CA HIS A 544 2.07 4.22 55.92
C HIS A 544 2.53 5.12 54.77
N LEU A 545 2.88 4.53 53.63
CA LEU A 545 3.34 5.23 52.43
C LEU A 545 2.21 5.57 51.45
N ASP A 546 0.97 5.15 51.75
CA ASP A 546 -0.16 5.30 50.83
C ASP A 546 -0.42 6.78 50.49
N GLY A 547 -0.54 7.07 49.20
CA GLY A 547 -0.74 8.42 48.66
C GLY A 547 0.50 9.32 48.64
N TRP A 548 1.66 8.85 49.13
CA TRP A 548 2.88 9.68 49.16
C TRP A 548 3.61 9.66 47.82
N SER A 549 4.27 10.76 47.47
CA SER A 549 5.10 10.82 46.25
C SER A 549 6.37 9.98 46.39
N MET A 550 7.00 9.61 45.27
CA MET A 550 8.29 8.90 45.29
C MET A 550 9.34 9.62 46.16
N VAL A 551 9.36 10.96 46.11
CA VAL A 551 10.28 11.79 46.89
C VAL A 551 9.97 11.72 48.40
N SER A 552 8.69 11.80 48.78
CA SER A 552 8.26 11.72 50.18
C SER A 552 8.52 10.33 50.78
N CYS A 553 8.25 9.27 50.01
CA CYS A 553 8.57 7.89 50.40
C CYS A 553 10.06 7.73 50.71
N LEU A 554 10.94 8.18 49.82
CA LEU A 554 12.39 8.10 50.04
C LEU A 554 12.83 8.88 51.29
N LYS A 555 12.31 10.11 51.47
CA LYS A 555 12.64 10.95 52.62
C LYS A 555 12.26 10.28 53.95
N TYR A 556 11.09 9.63 54.01
CA TYR A 556 10.67 8.92 55.22
C TYR A 556 11.43 7.63 55.44
N LEU A 557 11.60 6.79 54.41
CA LEU A 557 12.30 5.51 54.53
C LEU A 557 13.78 5.68 54.88
N GLN A 558 14.38 6.83 54.60
CA GLN A 558 15.75 7.18 55.01
C GLN A 558 15.81 7.90 56.37
N SER A 559 14.67 8.26 56.97
CA SER A 559 14.62 8.99 58.23
C SER A 559 14.88 8.10 59.45
N ASN A 560 15.46 8.69 60.49
CA ASN A 560 15.68 8.01 61.78
C ASN A 560 14.37 7.50 62.42
N ALA A 561 13.24 8.14 62.12
CA ALA A 561 11.93 7.71 62.61
C ALA A 561 11.49 6.37 62.03
N ALA A 562 11.75 6.12 60.75
CA ALA A 562 11.48 4.82 60.12
C ALA A 562 12.46 3.73 60.58
N ILE A 563 13.68 4.10 60.95
CA ILE A 563 14.71 3.19 61.47
C ILE A 563 14.41 2.73 62.89
N GLN A 564 13.90 3.62 63.73
CA GLN A 564 13.62 3.30 65.14
C GLN A 564 12.31 2.53 65.35
N LYS A 565 11.35 2.64 64.43
CA LYS A 565 10.00 2.07 64.59
C LYS A 565 9.98 0.54 64.55
N ASP A 566 10.71 -0.08 63.62
CA ASP A 566 10.72 -1.55 63.49
C ASP A 566 12.04 -2.06 62.87
N LYS A 567 12.98 -2.48 63.73
CA LYS A 567 14.30 -2.99 63.32
C LYS A 567 14.21 -4.28 62.50
N SER A 568 13.14 -5.06 62.66
CA SER A 568 12.97 -6.31 61.92
C SER A 568 12.76 -6.09 60.41
N LEU A 569 12.37 -4.87 60.01
CA LEU A 569 12.09 -4.48 58.64
C LEU A 569 13.23 -3.70 57.96
N ASP A 570 14.38 -3.55 58.62
CA ASP A 570 15.51 -2.77 58.09
C ASP A 570 15.96 -3.26 56.70
N GLU A 571 16.05 -4.59 56.51
CA GLU A 571 16.45 -5.19 55.24
C GLU A 571 15.43 -4.90 54.12
N PHE A 572 14.14 -5.13 54.39
CA PHE A 572 13.07 -4.84 53.43
C PHE A 572 13.00 -3.36 53.08
N ARG A 573 13.19 -2.47 54.07
CA ARG A 573 13.23 -1.03 53.86
C ARG A 573 14.38 -0.63 52.94
N GLU A 574 15.59 -1.13 53.16
CA GLU A 574 16.73 -0.86 52.28
C GLU A 574 16.47 -1.34 50.85
N GLN A 575 15.90 -2.54 50.70
CA GLN A 575 15.53 -3.07 49.40
C GLN A 575 14.47 -2.20 48.70
N LEU A 576 13.45 -1.72 49.44
CA LEU A 576 12.42 -0.82 48.94
C LEU A 576 13.02 0.53 48.52
N VAL A 577 13.94 1.11 49.32
CA VAL A 577 14.65 2.34 48.97
C VAL A 577 15.44 2.17 47.67
N ARG A 578 16.21 1.07 47.54
CA ARG A 578 16.96 0.78 46.30
C ARG A 578 16.01 0.62 45.10
N GLY A 579 14.89 -0.06 45.29
CA GLY A 579 13.85 -0.24 44.26
C GLY A 579 13.23 1.09 43.81
N ILE A 580 12.85 1.95 44.77
CA ILE A 580 12.28 3.27 44.46
C ILE A 580 13.32 4.16 43.77
N ILE A 581 14.59 4.16 44.20
CA ILE A 581 15.67 4.93 43.54
C ILE A 581 15.87 4.45 42.09
N SER A 582 15.93 3.13 41.89
CA SER A 582 16.08 2.52 40.57
C SER A 582 14.92 2.93 39.64
N LEU A 583 13.68 2.82 40.11
CA LEU A 583 12.50 3.22 39.33
C LEU A 583 12.48 4.74 39.07
N SER A 584 12.75 5.54 40.10
CA SER A 584 12.74 7.00 40.06
C SER A 584 13.78 7.56 39.08
N SER A 585 14.96 6.94 38.96
CA SER A 585 16.02 7.35 38.02
C SER A 585 15.59 7.34 36.55
N SER A 586 14.54 6.59 36.21
CA SER A 586 14.00 6.50 34.85
C SER A 586 13.07 7.67 34.48
N PHE A 587 12.70 8.53 35.44
CA PHE A 587 11.68 9.56 35.28
C PHE A 587 12.18 11.00 35.51
N PRO A 588 11.67 11.98 34.75
CA PRO A 588 11.85 13.42 35.03
C PRO A 588 11.38 13.83 36.44
N GLU A 589 11.91 14.93 36.95
CA GLU A 589 11.59 15.44 38.30
C GLU A 589 10.09 15.73 38.52
N ASP A 590 9.43 16.27 37.50
CA ASP A 590 7.99 16.56 37.55
C ASP A 590 7.16 15.28 37.75
N MET A 591 7.54 14.19 37.06
CA MET A 591 6.87 12.90 37.21
C MET A 591 7.17 12.25 38.56
N ARG A 592 8.43 12.36 39.04
CA ARG A 592 8.85 11.81 40.34
C ARG A 592 8.11 12.45 41.51
N SER A 593 7.84 13.74 41.44
CA SER A 593 7.12 14.48 42.48
C SER A 593 5.61 14.27 42.43
N ALA A 594 5.04 14.05 41.24
CA ALA A 594 3.61 13.83 41.04
C ALA A 594 3.14 12.37 41.22
N ALA A 595 4.01 11.37 41.00
CA ALA A 595 3.63 9.96 41.09
C ALA A 595 3.39 9.52 42.55
N THR A 596 2.18 9.05 42.86
CA THR A 596 1.75 8.66 44.22
C THR A 596 1.79 7.16 44.44
N PHE A 597 2.23 6.72 45.61
CA PHE A 597 2.29 5.30 45.96
C PHE A 597 0.90 4.75 46.34
N SER A 598 0.59 3.52 45.92
CA SER A 598 -0.57 2.77 46.39
C SER A 598 -0.12 1.59 47.24
N ALA A 599 -0.61 1.54 48.48
CA ALA A 599 -0.31 0.46 49.42
C ALA A 599 -1.05 -0.86 49.12
N ARG A 600 -1.97 -0.88 48.13
CA ARG A 600 -2.71 -2.07 47.73
C ARG A 600 -1.82 -2.97 46.86
N PRO A 601 -1.38 -4.15 47.35
CA PRO A 601 -0.65 -5.09 46.50
C PRO A 601 -1.61 -5.67 45.45
N LEU A 602 -1.18 -5.68 44.20
CA LEU A 602 -1.92 -6.29 43.09
C LEU A 602 -1.28 -7.61 42.69
N VAL A 603 -2.09 -8.57 42.26
CA VAL A 603 -1.59 -9.84 41.72
C VAL A 603 -1.69 -9.79 40.21
N ALA A 604 -0.58 -10.05 39.52
CA ALA A 604 -0.52 -10.15 38.07
C ALA A 604 -0.09 -11.57 37.66
N PRO A 605 -0.48 -12.01 36.45
CA PRO A 605 0.02 -13.26 35.89
C PRO A 605 1.54 -13.18 35.71
N CYS A 606 2.24 -14.19 36.21
CA CYS A 606 3.68 -14.33 35.99
C CYS A 606 3.97 -14.86 34.60
N ARG A 607 5.14 -14.48 34.07
CA ARG A 607 5.71 -15.08 32.86
C ARG A 607 5.95 -16.58 33.09
N ASP A 608 5.39 -17.41 32.22
CA ASP A 608 5.66 -18.85 32.20
C ASP A 608 7.07 -19.13 31.64
N LEU A 609 7.95 -19.67 32.46
CA LEU A 609 9.31 -20.09 32.09
C LEU A 609 9.37 -21.56 31.65
N SER A 610 8.28 -22.33 31.82
CA SER A 610 8.26 -23.79 31.74
C SER A 610 7.20 -24.31 30.77
N ARG A 611 7.48 -24.20 29.46
CA ARG A 611 6.64 -24.81 28.41
C ARG A 611 6.78 -26.35 28.32
N THR A 612 7.42 -27.01 29.29
CA THR A 612 7.89 -28.41 29.14
C THR A 612 7.40 -29.43 30.18
N SER A 613 6.58 -29.07 31.18
CA SER A 613 6.11 -30.08 32.15
C SER A 613 4.67 -29.82 32.57
N GLN A 614 3.75 -30.73 32.22
CA GLN A 614 2.34 -30.75 32.65
C GLN A 614 2.15 -31.13 34.14
N GLU A 615 3.15 -30.90 35.00
CA GLU A 615 3.10 -31.34 36.39
C GLU A 615 2.82 -30.17 37.35
N MET A 616 1.66 -30.24 38.00
CA MET A 616 1.20 -29.42 39.14
C MET A 616 1.43 -27.91 39.03
N GLN A 617 0.45 -27.21 38.44
CA GLN A 617 0.28 -25.76 38.52
C GLN A 617 0.08 -25.29 39.97
N GLN A 618 1.17 -25.14 40.73
CA GLN A 618 1.19 -24.17 41.82
C GLN A 618 1.23 -22.79 41.18
N THR A 619 0.20 -21.99 41.43
CA THR A 619 0.05 -20.61 40.94
C THR A 619 1.27 -19.78 41.40
N GLN A 620 2.28 -19.64 40.55
CA GLN A 620 3.37 -18.69 40.77
C GLN A 620 2.75 -17.28 40.69
N GLN A 621 2.75 -16.55 41.81
CA GLN A 621 2.08 -15.26 41.95
C GLN A 621 3.08 -14.11 41.86
N CYS A 622 2.82 -13.16 40.97
CA CYS A 622 3.62 -11.94 40.83
C CYS A 622 2.88 -10.82 41.55
N THR A 623 3.53 -10.22 42.55
CA THR A 623 2.92 -9.13 43.33
C THR A 623 3.45 -7.79 42.84
N LEU A 624 2.56 -6.86 42.54
CA LEU A 624 2.89 -5.52 42.06
C LEU A 624 2.60 -4.48 43.15
N LEU A 625 3.61 -3.65 43.43
CA LEU A 625 3.50 -2.44 44.24
C LEU A 625 3.56 -1.24 43.29
N THR A 626 2.57 -0.35 43.36
CA THR A 626 2.31 0.59 42.25
C THR A 626 2.52 2.03 42.65
N PHE A 627 3.21 2.78 41.80
CA PHE A 627 3.15 4.23 41.75
C PHE A 627 2.23 4.68 40.61
N CYS A 628 1.22 5.49 40.93
CA CYS A 628 0.20 5.96 40.01
C CYS A 628 0.50 7.41 39.58
N LEU A 629 0.40 7.71 38.29
CA LEU A 629 0.53 9.08 37.77
C LEU A 629 -0.43 9.31 36.60
N VAL A 630 -1.23 10.37 36.70
CA VAL A 630 -2.04 10.89 35.59
C VAL A 630 -1.38 12.15 35.05
N GLY A 631 -0.74 12.04 33.90
CA GLY A 631 -0.11 13.15 33.19
C GLY A 631 -1.09 14.00 32.38
N THR A 632 -0.64 15.16 31.94
CA THR A 632 -1.34 16.03 30.98
C THR A 632 -1.03 15.62 29.53
N LEU A 633 -1.74 16.22 28.55
CA LEU A 633 -1.51 16.02 27.11
C LEU A 633 -0.05 16.23 26.69
N ASP A 634 0.66 17.15 27.36
CA ASP A 634 2.04 17.53 27.05
C ASP A 634 3.10 16.66 27.75
N THR A 635 2.67 15.62 28.48
CA THR A 635 3.60 14.71 29.19
C THR A 635 4.47 13.98 28.18
N GLN A 636 5.75 14.33 28.13
CA GLN A 636 6.77 13.66 27.31
C GLN A 636 7.78 12.96 28.21
N VAL A 637 8.19 11.77 27.79
CA VAL A 637 9.28 11.04 28.44
C VAL A 637 10.50 11.14 27.53
N PRO A 638 11.56 11.84 27.95
CA PRO A 638 12.74 12.06 27.10
C PRO A 638 13.59 10.80 26.92
N ASN A 639 13.38 9.78 27.75
CA ASN A 639 14.11 8.52 27.66
C ASN A 639 13.57 7.68 26.47
N PRO A 640 14.42 7.34 25.48
CA PRO A 640 14.01 6.59 24.29
C PRO A 640 13.60 5.14 24.56
N ASP A 641 13.90 4.60 25.75
CA ASP A 641 13.53 3.25 26.17
C ASP A 641 12.04 3.15 26.55
N PHE A 642 11.32 4.27 26.62
CA PHE A 642 9.90 4.29 26.91
C PHE A 642 9.08 4.85 25.76
N THR A 643 7.90 4.26 25.57
CA THR A 643 6.93 4.66 24.55
C THR A 643 5.54 4.67 25.14
N PHE A 644 4.70 5.60 24.68
CA PHE A 644 3.28 5.59 25.05
C PHE A 644 2.52 4.61 24.16
N THR A 645 1.84 3.66 24.80
CA THR A 645 1.01 2.64 24.15
C THR A 645 -0.45 2.91 24.47
N PRO A 646 -1.38 2.83 23.50
CA PRO A 646 -2.80 3.02 23.76
C PRO A 646 -3.34 2.07 24.83
N PHE A 647 -4.15 2.58 25.76
CA PHE A 647 -4.67 1.82 26.89
C PHE A 647 -5.42 0.56 26.45
N ARG A 648 -6.23 0.65 25.39
CA ARG A 648 -6.98 -0.49 24.83
C ARG A 648 -6.06 -1.62 24.37
N LEU A 649 -4.99 -1.28 23.65
CA LEU A 649 -4.00 -2.25 23.19
C LEU A 649 -3.26 -2.88 24.38
N PHE A 650 -2.82 -2.06 25.33
CA PHE A 650 -2.14 -2.55 26.53
C PHE A 650 -3.03 -3.50 27.35
N ARG A 651 -4.31 -3.15 27.54
CA ARG A 651 -5.29 -3.99 28.25
C ARG A 651 -5.40 -5.37 27.61
N VAL A 652 -5.53 -5.42 26.28
CA VAL A 652 -5.58 -6.68 25.52
C VAL A 652 -4.26 -7.45 25.62
N GLN A 653 -3.11 -6.76 25.54
CA GLN A 653 -1.81 -7.42 25.73
C GLN A 653 -1.69 -8.12 27.08
N GLN A 654 -2.20 -7.52 28.16
CA GLN A 654 -2.18 -8.15 29.48
C GLN A 654 -3.24 -9.25 29.64
N GLN A 655 -4.40 -9.12 29.01
CA GLN A 655 -5.41 -10.18 28.98
C GLN A 655 -4.81 -11.47 28.41
N VAL A 656 -4.12 -11.39 27.27
CA VAL A 656 -3.58 -12.59 26.62
C VAL A 656 -2.38 -13.20 27.36
N ASN A 657 -1.70 -12.44 28.22
CA ASN A 657 -0.69 -13.00 29.11
C ASN A 657 -1.31 -13.95 30.16
N ASP A 658 -2.56 -13.71 30.56
CA ASP A 658 -3.35 -14.66 31.35
C ASP A 658 -3.96 -15.73 30.43
N THR A 659 -3.10 -16.63 29.95
CA THR A 659 -3.42 -17.62 28.91
C THR A 659 -4.67 -18.46 29.20
N PHE A 660 -4.97 -18.72 30.48
CA PHE A 660 -6.12 -19.53 30.86
C PHE A 660 -7.42 -18.71 30.78
N ALA A 661 -7.46 -17.54 31.43
CA ALA A 661 -8.65 -16.69 31.45
C ALA A 661 -9.00 -16.15 30.06
N ASP A 662 -8.00 -15.75 29.27
CA ASP A 662 -8.23 -15.26 27.91
C ASP A 662 -8.71 -16.37 26.98
N ARG A 663 -8.16 -17.58 27.05
CA ARG A 663 -8.59 -18.71 26.22
C ARG A 663 -10.06 -19.05 26.43
N GLU A 664 -10.51 -19.10 27.68
CA GLU A 664 -11.92 -19.37 27.99
C GLU A 664 -12.82 -18.21 27.51
N GLY A 665 -12.47 -16.97 27.85
CA GLY A 665 -13.24 -15.79 27.42
C GLY A 665 -13.33 -15.66 25.90
N PHE A 666 -12.22 -15.84 25.20
CA PHE A 666 -12.14 -15.78 23.74
C PHE A 666 -12.95 -16.90 23.09
N SER A 667 -12.93 -18.12 23.64
CA SER A 667 -13.75 -19.22 23.11
C SER A 667 -15.25 -18.94 23.18
N ARG A 668 -15.72 -18.28 24.26
CA ARG A 668 -17.13 -17.88 24.43
C ARG A 668 -17.51 -16.79 23.43
N GLU A 669 -16.69 -15.75 23.30
CA GLU A 669 -16.88 -14.65 22.34
C GLU A 669 -16.96 -15.19 20.90
N LEU A 670 -16.03 -16.07 20.53
CA LEU A 670 -15.94 -16.61 19.19
C LEU A 670 -17.13 -17.52 18.84
N ASN A 671 -17.67 -18.28 19.81
CA ASN A 671 -18.92 -19.01 19.62
C ASN A 671 -20.12 -18.05 19.47
N GLN A 672 -20.23 -17.01 20.31
CA GLN A 672 -21.31 -16.03 20.20
C GLN A 672 -21.31 -15.32 18.84
N ASP A 673 -20.15 -14.85 18.39
CA ASP A 673 -20.01 -14.13 17.12
C ASP A 673 -20.33 -14.99 15.90
N LEU A 674 -19.94 -16.27 15.90
CA LEU A 674 -20.16 -17.15 14.75
C LEU A 674 -21.58 -17.72 14.67
N PHE A 675 -22.25 -17.93 15.82
CA PHE A 675 -23.59 -18.54 15.87
C PHE A 675 -24.74 -17.53 15.95
N SER A 676 -24.51 -16.30 16.44
CA SER A 676 -25.56 -15.27 16.54
C SER A 676 -25.88 -14.58 15.21
N SER A 677 -25.00 -14.69 14.20
CA SER A 677 -25.26 -14.10 12.87
C SER A 677 -26.33 -14.87 12.06
N ASP A 678 -26.76 -16.06 12.49
CA ASP A 678 -27.78 -16.85 11.80
C ASP A 678 -29.23 -16.40 12.08
N THR A 679 -29.47 -15.54 13.10
CA THR A 679 -30.82 -15.06 13.42
C THR A 679 -31.22 -13.79 12.68
N HIS A 680 -30.27 -12.93 12.29
CA HIS A 680 -30.59 -11.67 11.60
C HIS A 680 -30.99 -11.83 10.13
N THR A 681 -30.69 -12.97 9.50
CA THR A 681 -31.09 -13.26 8.11
C THR A 681 -32.45 -13.95 7.97
N ARG A 682 -33.12 -14.30 9.08
CA ARG A 682 -34.43 -15.02 9.05
C ARG A 682 -35.63 -14.20 9.53
N THR A 683 -35.46 -13.00 10.06
CA THR A 683 -36.57 -12.11 10.46
C THR A 683 -36.77 -10.98 9.44
N GLY A 684 -37.14 -11.35 8.23
CA GLY A 684 -37.41 -10.43 7.13
C GLY A 684 -38.79 -10.60 6.52
N SER A 685 -39.85 -10.75 7.32
CA SER A 685 -41.24 -10.47 6.92
C SER A 685 -42.22 -10.64 8.08
N SER A 686 -42.53 -9.56 8.79
CA SER A 686 -43.89 -9.24 9.30
C SER A 686 -43.79 -8.18 10.40
N ALA A 687 -43.97 -6.91 10.05
CA ALA A 687 -44.57 -5.94 10.97
C ALA A 687 -45.08 -4.75 10.14
N SER A 688 -46.35 -4.48 10.36
CA SER A 688 -47.21 -3.47 9.76
C SER A 688 -46.72 -2.03 9.97
N GLU A 689 -46.95 -1.21 8.96
CA GLU A 689 -46.96 0.25 9.03
C GLU A 689 -48.00 0.74 10.05
N SER A 690 -47.59 1.62 10.96
CA SER A 690 -48.44 2.71 11.44
C SER A 690 -47.59 3.89 11.95
N ASP A 691 -48.00 5.07 11.51
CA ASP A 691 -47.72 6.42 12.00
C ASP A 691 -46.59 7.25 11.37
N MET A 692 -47.08 8.10 10.46
CA MET A 692 -46.48 9.26 9.81
C MET A 692 -46.51 10.53 10.69
N VAL A 693 -45.82 11.57 10.18
CA VAL A 693 -45.99 13.05 10.38
C VAL A 693 -44.90 13.69 11.29
N SER A 694 -44.13 14.74 10.96
CA SER A 694 -43.95 15.66 9.80
C SER A 694 -42.51 16.22 9.88
N SER A 695 -41.81 16.69 8.83
CA SER A 695 -42.01 18.00 8.18
C SER A 695 -40.93 18.16 7.08
N THR A 696 -41.28 18.16 5.79
CA THR A 696 -41.29 19.29 4.81
C THR A 696 -39.93 19.96 4.49
N ARG A 697 -39.54 20.35 3.27
CA ARG A 697 -40.05 20.24 1.87
C ARG A 697 -38.97 20.85 0.95
N SER A 698 -38.77 20.29 -0.24
CA SER A 698 -38.60 21.00 -1.54
C SER A 698 -38.72 19.94 -2.66
N ALA A 699 -39.88 19.79 -3.30
CA ALA A 699 -40.31 20.47 -4.52
C ALA A 699 -39.24 20.35 -5.64
N ILE A 700 -39.47 19.65 -6.76
CA ILE A 700 -40.40 20.05 -7.81
C ILE A 700 -40.70 18.87 -8.79
N LEU A 701 -41.99 18.76 -9.14
CA LEU A 701 -42.67 18.18 -10.32
C LEU A 701 -42.66 16.66 -10.61
N ARG A 702 -43.79 16.04 -10.26
CA ARG A 702 -44.49 15.01 -11.07
C ARG A 702 -45.31 15.67 -12.17
N MET A 703 -45.50 14.97 -13.29
CA MET A 703 -46.76 14.99 -14.04
C MET A 703 -47.37 13.57 -14.08
N TRP A 704 -48.66 13.55 -13.81
CA TRP A 704 -49.70 12.50 -13.68
C TRP A 704 -49.91 11.53 -14.90
N PRO A 705 -50.94 10.62 -14.89
CA PRO A 705 -51.46 9.73 -13.83
C PRO A 705 -51.81 8.27 -14.29
N SER A 706 -52.08 7.40 -13.31
CA SER A 706 -52.97 6.21 -13.25
C SER A 706 -53.48 5.50 -14.52
N ARG A 707 -53.44 4.14 -14.48
CA ARG A 707 -54.63 3.32 -14.77
C ARG A 707 -54.66 1.95 -14.07
N LYS A 708 -55.87 1.62 -13.60
CA LYS A 708 -56.37 0.46 -12.84
C LYS A 708 -56.34 -0.88 -13.60
N GLN A 709 -56.31 -2.00 -12.85
CA GLN A 709 -57.25 -3.16 -12.82
C GLN A 709 -56.51 -4.37 -12.22
N THR A 710 -56.72 -4.82 -10.97
CA THR A 710 -57.83 -5.57 -10.33
C THR A 710 -58.25 -6.90 -10.94
N SER A 711 -58.27 -7.91 -10.05
CA SER A 711 -59.04 -9.18 -10.02
C SER A 711 -58.51 -10.32 -10.89
N SER A 712 -58.48 -11.61 -10.48
CA SER A 712 -58.88 -12.29 -9.24
C SER A 712 -58.68 -13.81 -9.41
N LEU A 713 -58.63 -14.53 -8.26
CA LEU A 713 -59.11 -15.91 -8.02
C LEU A 713 -58.16 -17.12 -8.27
N PRO A 714 -58.36 -18.24 -7.52
CA PRO A 714 -57.30 -18.90 -6.73
C PRO A 714 -57.36 -20.45 -6.86
N SER A 715 -56.85 -21.17 -5.83
CA SER A 715 -56.98 -22.61 -5.50
C SER A 715 -55.61 -23.33 -5.50
N ARG A 716 -55.34 -24.35 -4.68
CA ARG A 716 -56.15 -25.17 -3.78
C ARG A 716 -55.22 -25.94 -2.84
N ASN A 717 -55.68 -26.11 -1.60
CA ASN A 717 -55.36 -27.05 -0.52
C ASN A 717 -54.40 -28.23 -0.78
N SER A 718 -53.59 -28.54 0.24
CA SER A 718 -53.78 -29.79 1.03
C SER A 718 -53.01 -29.75 2.36
N GLN A 719 -53.72 -30.12 3.42
CA GLN A 719 -53.29 -30.27 4.81
C GLN A 719 -52.67 -31.64 5.08
N GLU A 720 -51.75 -31.70 6.05
CA GLU A 720 -51.50 -32.77 7.03
C GLU A 720 -50.33 -32.26 7.92
N SER A 721 -50.14 -32.52 9.21
CA SER A 721 -50.93 -32.91 10.38
C SER A 721 -50.00 -32.62 11.57
N MET A 722 -50.55 -32.16 12.70
CA MET A 722 -49.84 -31.68 13.90
C MET A 722 -49.16 -32.80 14.72
N VAL A 723 -48.07 -32.44 15.42
CA VAL A 723 -47.83 -32.86 16.82
C VAL A 723 -47.25 -31.66 17.58
N GLU A 724 -47.88 -31.36 18.71
CA GLU A 724 -47.67 -30.24 19.63
C GLU A 724 -46.99 -30.78 20.91
N LEU A 725 -46.03 -30.06 21.51
CA LEU A 725 -46.06 -29.71 22.94
C LEU A 725 -44.90 -28.78 23.40
N ASN A 726 -45.31 -27.63 23.93
CA ASN A 726 -44.86 -26.93 25.14
C ASN A 726 -43.39 -26.50 25.34
N ALA A 727 -43.17 -25.18 25.30
CA ALA A 727 -42.40 -24.48 26.33
C ALA A 727 -42.95 -23.05 26.52
N ALA A 728 -43.06 -22.68 27.80
CA ALA A 728 -43.85 -21.57 28.33
C ALA A 728 -43.29 -20.17 28.06
N VAL A 729 -44.23 -19.23 27.99
CA VAL A 729 -44.05 -17.77 27.99
C VAL A 729 -43.74 -17.29 29.42
N LEU A 730 -42.72 -16.46 29.58
CA LEU A 730 -42.69 -15.43 30.62
C LEU A 730 -42.02 -14.16 30.05
N GLY A 731 -42.70 -13.02 30.22
CA GLY A 731 -42.63 -11.86 29.34
C GLY A 731 -41.46 -10.90 29.54
N ASP A 732 -41.12 -10.25 28.42
CA ASP A 732 -40.17 -9.13 28.34
C ASP A 732 -40.86 -7.79 28.58
N ILE A 733 -40.25 -6.98 29.45
CA ILE A 733 -40.52 -5.56 29.65
C ILE A 733 -39.55 -4.79 28.73
N THR A 734 -40.08 -4.15 27.70
CA THR A 734 -39.30 -3.29 26.77
C THR A 734 -39.13 -1.88 27.34
N VAL A 735 -37.89 -1.39 27.44
CA VAL A 735 -37.58 0.03 27.63
C VAL A 735 -36.65 0.48 26.51
N GLN A 736 -37.20 1.29 25.60
CA GLN A 736 -36.49 1.96 24.52
C GLN A 736 -35.97 3.32 25.04
N LYS A 737 -34.70 3.65 24.84
CA LYS A 737 -34.18 5.02 25.03
C LYS A 737 -33.22 5.40 23.91
N GLU A 738 -33.73 6.20 22.98
CA GLU A 738 -32.95 7.11 22.15
C GLU A 738 -32.44 8.28 23.00
N VAL A 739 -31.19 8.70 22.79
CA VAL A 739 -30.71 10.04 23.17
C VAL A 739 -29.83 10.58 22.05
N ARG A 740 -30.35 11.62 21.35
CA ARG A 740 -29.57 12.55 20.53
C ARG A 740 -28.97 13.63 21.44
N VAL A 741 -27.74 14.04 21.16
CA VAL A 741 -27.12 15.21 21.80
C VAL A 741 -26.89 16.28 20.74
N ASP A 742 -27.59 17.40 20.89
CA ASP A 742 -27.33 18.66 20.18
C ASP A 742 -26.21 19.43 20.89
N VAL A 743 -25.31 20.02 20.10
CA VAL A 743 -24.19 20.84 20.56
C VAL A 743 -24.59 22.31 20.50
N THR A 744 -24.60 23.00 21.64
CA THR A 744 -24.55 24.47 21.69
C THR A 744 -23.44 24.95 22.63
N ARG A 745 -22.59 25.83 22.09
CA ARG A 745 -21.56 26.61 22.79
C ARG A 745 -22.20 27.74 23.59
N LEU A 746 -21.59 28.16 24.70
CA LEU A 746 -21.54 29.56 25.17
C LEU A 746 -20.49 29.79 26.28
N ASN A 747 -19.97 31.02 26.30
CA ASN A 747 -18.80 31.56 27.03
C ASN A 747 -19.01 31.88 28.53
N GLU A 748 -17.87 31.91 29.24
CA GLU A 748 -17.43 32.78 30.36
C GLU A 748 -18.41 33.28 31.46
N THR A 749 -18.10 33.03 32.75
CA THR A 749 -17.57 34.01 33.74
C THR A 749 -17.59 33.49 35.20
N ASN A 750 -16.73 34.08 36.04
CA ASN A 750 -16.38 33.80 37.45
C ASN A 750 -17.54 33.74 38.47
N ALA A 751 -17.41 32.89 39.51
CA ALA A 751 -17.40 33.25 40.95
C ALA A 751 -17.78 32.07 41.89
N VAL A 752 -16.85 31.77 42.80
CA VAL A 752 -16.95 31.47 44.26
C VAL A 752 -18.27 30.92 44.86
N GLN A 753 -18.07 29.90 45.74
CA GLN A 753 -18.79 29.50 46.97
C GLN A 753 -19.62 28.19 46.99
N ASN A 754 -19.07 27.24 47.76
CA ASN A 754 -19.69 26.23 48.63
C ASN A 754 -21.18 25.89 48.47
N ALA A 755 -21.46 24.63 48.12
CA ALA A 755 -22.58 23.89 48.71
C ALA A 755 -22.28 22.39 48.73
N ARG A 756 -22.32 21.81 49.95
CA ARG A 756 -22.41 20.37 50.20
C ARG A 756 -23.64 19.82 49.49
N GLY A 757 -23.45 18.85 48.61
CA GLY A 757 -24.51 18.06 48.00
C GLY A 757 -23.95 16.71 47.58
N THR A 758 -24.27 15.68 48.35
CA THR A 758 -24.15 14.27 47.98
C THR A 758 -24.86 14.03 46.65
N HIS A 759 -24.09 13.82 45.58
CA HIS A 759 -24.59 13.30 44.32
C HIS A 759 -23.84 12.01 43.99
N ASP A 760 -24.55 10.90 44.12
CA ASP A 760 -24.21 9.62 43.50
C ASP A 760 -24.10 9.83 41.99
N ALA A 761 -22.87 9.88 41.49
CA ALA A 761 -22.59 9.85 40.06
C ALA A 761 -22.70 8.39 39.59
N ILE A 762 -23.88 8.02 39.11
CA ILE A 762 -24.07 6.81 38.30
C ILE A 762 -23.30 7.02 37.00
N ILE A 763 -22.12 6.40 36.89
CA ILE A 763 -21.36 6.34 35.65
C ILE A 763 -22.14 5.45 34.67
N ALA A 764 -22.53 6.03 33.54
CA ALA A 764 -23.05 5.30 32.40
C ALA A 764 -21.97 4.33 31.89
N ALA A 765 -22.15 3.05 32.20
CA ALA A 765 -21.44 1.97 31.56
C ALA A 765 -21.87 1.92 30.09
N GLY A 766 -21.00 2.37 29.20
CA GLY A 766 -21.09 2.03 27.78
C GLY A 766 -20.91 0.52 27.65
N ASP A 767 -21.97 -0.14 27.18
CA ASP A 767 -22.08 -1.51 26.68
C ASP A 767 -20.85 -2.40 26.89
N GLY A 768 -20.75 -2.96 28.10
CA GLY A 768 -19.70 -3.88 28.50
C GLY A 768 -20.20 -5.31 28.43
N ALA A 769 -19.86 -6.03 27.35
CA ALA A 769 -19.70 -7.47 27.47
C ALA A 769 -18.77 -7.74 28.67
N ILE A 770 -19.20 -8.62 29.57
CA ILE A 770 -18.54 -8.90 30.86
C ILE A 770 -17.12 -9.43 30.58
N THR A 771 -16.15 -8.53 30.45
CA THR A 771 -14.73 -8.89 30.38
C THR A 771 -14.25 -9.24 31.78
N PRO A 772 -13.53 -10.36 31.98
CA PRO A 772 -12.94 -10.68 33.27
C PRO A 772 -12.09 -9.49 33.74
N THR A 773 -12.30 -9.06 34.98
CA THR A 773 -11.56 -7.95 35.59
C THR A 773 -10.09 -8.31 35.65
N THR A 774 -9.27 -7.64 34.85
CA THR A 774 -7.81 -7.84 34.86
C THR A 774 -7.16 -6.95 35.91
N TYR A 775 -5.93 -7.28 36.33
CA TYR A 775 -5.15 -6.39 37.21
C TYR A 775 -4.94 -4.99 36.60
N VAL A 776 -5.03 -4.86 35.27
CA VAL A 776 -4.99 -3.57 34.56
C VAL A 776 -6.22 -2.72 34.86
N ASP A 777 -7.39 -3.34 34.99
CA ASP A 777 -8.63 -2.64 35.38
C ASP A 777 -8.54 -2.15 36.82
N GLU A 778 -7.90 -2.93 37.70
CA GLU A 778 -7.57 -2.49 39.05
C GLU A 778 -6.58 -1.32 39.05
N LEU A 779 -5.50 -1.39 38.26
CA LEU A 779 -4.53 -0.29 38.10
C LEU A 779 -5.18 0.99 37.60
N TYR A 780 -6.05 0.88 36.60
CA TYR A 780 -6.81 2.01 36.08
C TYR A 780 -7.71 2.62 37.16
N SER A 781 -8.40 1.78 37.93
CA SER A 781 -9.25 2.24 39.05
C SER A 781 -8.44 2.97 40.13
N LEU A 782 -7.23 2.47 40.45
CA LEU A 782 -6.33 3.10 41.43
C LEU A 782 -5.86 4.48 40.99
N CYS A 783 -5.65 4.70 39.69
CA CYS A 783 -5.18 5.98 39.16
C CYS A 783 -6.30 7.00 39.00
N TYR A 784 -7.49 6.56 38.58
CA TYR A 784 -8.60 7.45 38.23
C TYR A 784 -9.54 7.75 39.41
N ALA A 785 -9.72 6.80 40.33
CA ALA A 785 -10.66 6.92 41.44
C ALA A 785 -10.07 6.34 42.75
N PRO A 786 -9.04 6.98 43.34
CA PRO A 786 -8.38 6.48 44.56
C PRO A 786 -9.31 6.32 45.78
N GLY A 787 -10.53 6.88 45.74
CA GLY A 787 -11.54 6.78 46.79
C GLY A 787 -12.57 5.64 46.66
N ILE A 788 -12.64 4.91 45.53
CA ILE A 788 -13.66 3.87 45.34
C ILE A 788 -13.09 2.52 45.80
N ARG A 789 -13.47 2.12 47.02
CA ARG A 789 -13.13 0.81 47.61
C ARG A 789 -13.94 -0.30 46.92
N LEU A 790 -13.41 -0.89 45.86
CA LEU A 790 -13.86 -2.20 45.40
C LEU A 790 -13.37 -3.27 46.39
N ARG A 791 -14.31 -3.95 47.05
CA ARG A 791 -14.05 -5.07 47.98
C ARG A 791 -13.18 -6.12 47.28
N PRO A 792 -12.09 -6.60 47.91
CA PRO A 792 -11.29 -7.68 47.34
C PRO A 792 -12.09 -8.98 47.27
N ASP A 793 -11.82 -9.78 46.25
CA ASP A 793 -12.36 -11.13 46.09
C ASP A 793 -12.09 -12.00 47.32
N SER A 794 -13.09 -12.79 47.70
CA SER A 794 -13.12 -13.61 48.92
C SER A 794 -12.02 -14.70 49.00
N THR A 795 -11.25 -14.89 47.94
CA THR A 795 -10.17 -15.89 47.83
C THR A 795 -8.95 -15.56 48.71
N LEU A 796 -8.67 -14.28 48.96
CA LEU A 796 -7.58 -13.86 49.85
C LEU A 796 -7.85 -14.11 51.35
N ARG A 797 -9.13 -14.32 51.74
CA ARG A 797 -9.49 -14.69 53.12
C ARG A 797 -9.52 -16.20 53.35
N ALA A 798 -9.60 -17.02 52.30
CA ALA A 798 -9.71 -18.47 52.42
C ALA A 798 -8.37 -19.16 52.74
N SER A 799 -7.24 -18.59 52.32
CA SER A 799 -5.90 -19.20 52.53
C SER A 799 -5.37 -19.10 53.98
N VAL A 800 -6.04 -18.33 54.85
CA VAL A 800 -5.59 -18.15 56.26
C VAL A 800 -6.47 -18.94 57.25
N LYS A 801 -7.57 -19.56 56.82
CA LYS A 801 -8.46 -20.32 57.71
C LYS A 801 -8.27 -21.85 57.70
N SER A 802 -7.33 -22.40 56.93
CA SER A 802 -7.12 -23.86 56.89
C SER A 802 -5.96 -24.40 57.74
N ASN A 803 -5.33 -23.57 58.60
CA ASN A 803 -4.24 -24.02 59.48
C ASN A 803 -4.57 -23.97 60.99
N HIS A 804 -5.84 -23.90 61.36
CA HIS A 804 -6.29 -24.22 62.72
C HIS A 804 -7.60 -25.01 62.68
N SER A 805 -7.46 -26.32 62.50
CA SER A 805 -8.31 -27.37 63.08
C SER A 805 -7.50 -28.65 63.17
#